data_AF-A0A8C2CA21-F1
#
_entry.id   AF-A0A8C2CA21-F1
#
_cell.length_a   1.000
_cell.length_b   1.000
_cell.length_c   1.000
_cell.angle_alpha   90.00
_cell.angle_beta   90.00
_cell.angle_gamma   90.00
#
_symmetry.space_group_name_H-M   'P 1'
#
loop_
_entity.id
_entity.type
_entity.pdbx_description
1 polymer ?
#
loop_
_entity_poly.entity_id
_entity_poly.type
_entity_poly.pdbx_seq_one_letter_code
_entity_poly.pdbx_strand_id
1 'polypeptide(L)'
;PSLVPSIHRELKIACFSTNSPTPAFKKQLHSNKQEIAVLVQTSSYMRQIYILLYSISAGLIIRNKKKIGIEWVSLTSFLSFATSVPNNLGLVRNELQHVDLRTGRCFAFRGERGNDEPAIEMIKVSHLKQYLVVVFRDKPLELWDVRTGTLLREMAKNFPTVTALEWSPSHNLKSLKKKQLAAREAMARQTTLADAEQSSVESSVISLLQDAESKSEMSQGISAREHFVFTDTDGQVYHITVEGNTVKDGARIPPDGSMGSIACIAWKGDTLVLGDVDGNLNFWDLKARLSRAVPTHRGWVKKIRFAPGKGNQKLLVMYTDGAEVWDTKEVQMVSSIRVGRNVNYRILDIDWCTSDKVVLASDDGCVRVLEMAMKSASYRMDEQDLTDPVWCPYLLLPRAALTLKAFLLLQPWSDTFTMDITHVDYKEKDEIKGLIQEQLNSLSKYVYSQTRPHSLFFIRLFGDESDLQFWTVAAHYIQSFAQSCQPNRSVPEGQTPAEGPQSSHLDICHDILCENSFFQRFQLERVRLQEVKRSSYEHTKKCADQLLLLGQTDRAVQLLLETSADNSSYYCDSLKACLVTTITSSGPSQSTIKLVATNMIANGKLAEGVQLLCLIDKAADACRYLQTYGEWNRAAWLAKVRLSPAESSDVLKRWAEHLCSPQVNQKSKAILVLLSLGCFHKVGEMLHSMRYFDRTALFIEACLKYGSSLTTASPHKLIGAAFVDYAKLLRSIGLKQGAVLWASRAGEAGKELLDELSQKEKMVL
;
A
#
# COMPACT_ATOMS: atom_id res chain seq x y z
N PRO A 1 -26.85 -13.96 -20.44
CA PRO A 1 -27.94 -14.52 -19.62
C PRO A 1 -27.38 -15.41 -18.50
N SER A 2 -27.78 -15.12 -17.26
CA SER A 2 -27.53 -15.88 -16.02
C SER A 2 -26.10 -16.29 -15.66
N LEU A 3 -25.35 -15.37 -15.03
CA LEU A 3 -24.31 -15.69 -14.06
C LEU A 3 -24.17 -14.51 -13.10
N VAL A 4 -24.90 -14.57 -11.99
CA VAL A 4 -24.70 -13.70 -10.83
C VAL A 4 -23.72 -14.44 -9.92
N PRO A 5 -22.45 -14.01 -9.78
CA PRO A 5 -21.59 -14.58 -8.76
C PRO A 5 -22.02 -14.00 -7.41
N SER A 6 -22.53 -14.87 -6.55
CA SER A 6 -22.75 -14.62 -5.13
C SER A 6 -21.39 -14.55 -4.44
N ILE A 7 -20.90 -13.33 -4.22
CA ILE A 7 -19.62 -13.08 -3.54
C ILE A 7 -19.91 -12.69 -2.09
N HIS A 8 -20.08 -13.68 -1.22
CA HIS A 8 -19.77 -13.51 0.20
C HIS A 8 -18.24 -13.62 0.35
N ARG A 9 -17.54 -12.50 0.18
CA ARG A 9 -16.12 -12.36 0.55
C ARG A 9 -16.07 -11.70 1.92
N GLU A 10 -15.97 -12.52 2.96
CA GLU A 10 -15.57 -12.03 4.28
C GLU A 10 -14.06 -11.86 4.30
N LEU A 11 -13.61 -10.61 4.37
CA LEU A 11 -12.28 -10.26 4.85
C LEU A 11 -12.13 -10.69 6.30
N LYS A 12 -11.00 -11.31 6.61
CA LYS A 12 -10.71 -11.84 7.95
C LYS A 12 -9.41 -11.31 8.48
N ILE A 13 -9.44 -11.07 9.77
CA ILE A 13 -8.37 -10.49 10.55
C ILE A 13 -7.36 -11.59 10.82
N ALA A 14 -6.20 -11.48 10.20
CA ALA A 14 -4.99 -12.15 10.64
C ALA A 14 -4.02 -11.05 11.08
N CYS A 15 -3.68 -11.02 12.37
CA CYS A 15 -2.63 -10.14 12.87
C CYS A 15 -1.30 -10.88 12.69
N PHE A 16 -0.35 -10.31 11.95
CA PHE A 16 0.98 -10.87 11.72
C PHE A 16 2.04 -9.93 12.28
N SER A 17 2.84 -10.34 13.26
CA SER A 17 4.05 -9.58 13.59
C SER A 17 5.16 -9.92 12.59
N THR A 18 5.44 -9.02 11.65
CA THR A 18 6.71 -9.03 10.92
C THR A 18 7.30 -7.63 10.90
N ASN A 19 8.36 -7.43 11.69
CA ASN A 19 9.34 -6.38 11.45
C ASN A 19 10.45 -6.97 10.55
N SER A 20 10.21 -7.05 9.25
CA SER A 20 11.24 -6.97 8.20
C SER A 20 10.62 -7.08 6.80
N PRO A 21 11.19 -6.41 5.79
CA PRO A 21 10.96 -6.72 4.39
C PRO A 21 12.11 -7.60 3.89
N THR A 22 11.88 -8.87 3.54
CA THR A 22 12.73 -9.54 2.54
C THR A 22 11.96 -10.57 1.69
N PRO A 23 12.34 -10.73 0.41
CA PRO A 23 11.67 -11.60 -0.55
C PRO A 23 12.33 -12.98 -0.59
N ALA A 24 11.60 -14.05 -0.29
CA ALA A 24 11.84 -15.39 -0.83
C ALA A 24 10.84 -16.41 -0.27
N PHE A 25 9.66 -16.51 -0.88
CA PHE A 25 8.95 -17.80 -1.01
C PHE A 25 8.06 -17.72 -2.26
N LYS A 26 8.67 -17.93 -3.43
CA LYS A 26 7.93 -18.30 -4.65
C LYS A 26 7.46 -19.74 -4.48
N LYS A 27 6.27 -19.92 -3.89
CA LYS A 27 5.42 -21.07 -4.19
C LYS A 27 4.15 -20.53 -4.85
N GLN A 28 3.95 -20.99 -6.07
CA GLN A 28 3.00 -20.52 -7.06
C GLN A 28 1.56 -20.72 -6.56
N LEU A 29 1.03 -19.76 -5.80
CA LEU A 29 -0.39 -19.65 -5.49
C LEU A 29 -1.07 -18.89 -6.62
N HIS A 30 -1.47 -19.63 -7.66
CA HIS A 30 -2.49 -19.18 -8.59
C HIS A 30 -3.83 -19.05 -7.84
N SER A 31 -4.13 -17.88 -7.31
CA SER A 31 -5.48 -17.29 -7.38
C SER A 31 -5.46 -15.85 -6.87
N ASN A 32 -6.06 -14.95 -7.64
CA ASN A 32 -6.30 -13.53 -7.32
C ASN A 32 -7.14 -13.37 -6.03
N LYS A 33 -6.51 -13.39 -4.86
CA LYS A 33 -7.13 -13.00 -3.58
C LYS A 33 -6.26 -11.93 -2.91
N GLN A 34 -6.77 -10.70 -2.84
CA GLN A 34 -6.21 -9.66 -1.97
C GLN A 34 -6.57 -10.03 -0.52
N GLU A 35 -5.58 -10.43 0.26
CA GLU A 35 -5.70 -10.60 1.71
C GLU A 35 -5.30 -9.28 2.38
N ILE A 36 -6.21 -8.69 3.16
CA ILE A 36 -5.95 -7.46 3.95
C ILE A 36 -5.80 -7.88 5.40
N ALA A 37 -4.63 -7.62 5.98
CA ALA A 37 -4.33 -7.85 7.39
C ALA A 37 -4.39 -6.53 8.16
N VAL A 38 -4.93 -6.55 9.37
CA VAL A 38 -4.95 -5.40 10.29
C VAL A 38 -4.20 -5.82 11.55
N LEU A 39 -3.07 -5.18 11.85
CA LEU A 39 -2.37 -5.34 13.12
C LEU A 39 -2.90 -4.35 14.16
N VAL A 40 -3.11 -4.84 15.37
CA VAL A 40 -3.29 -3.99 16.55
C VAL A 40 -2.13 -4.29 17.48
N GLN A 41 -1.18 -3.36 17.62
CA GLN A 41 -0.07 -3.47 18.53
C GLN A 41 -0.43 -2.76 19.85
N THR A 42 -0.66 -3.55 20.90
CA THR A 42 -0.84 -3.01 22.25
C THR A 42 0.46 -3.14 23.03
N SER A 43 1.18 -2.04 23.26
CA SER A 43 2.18 -1.97 24.32
C SER A 43 1.51 -1.53 25.63
N SER A 44 2.10 -1.92 26.76
CA SER A 44 1.63 -1.61 28.13
C SER A 44 1.49 -0.10 28.41
N TYR A 45 2.05 0.76 27.55
CA TYR A 45 1.95 2.21 27.65
C TYR A 45 1.26 2.87 26.43
N MET A 46 1.16 2.20 25.27
CA MET A 46 0.52 2.72 24.06
C MET A 46 -0.24 1.62 23.30
N ARG A 47 -1.55 1.80 23.13
CA ARG A 47 -2.35 0.98 22.19
C ARG A 47 -2.32 1.66 20.82
N GLN A 48 -1.60 1.07 19.87
CA GLN A 48 -1.47 1.54 18.50
C GLN A 48 -2.04 0.51 17.51
N ILE A 49 -2.69 0.97 16.45
CA ILE A 49 -3.16 0.10 15.36
C ILE A 49 -2.29 0.36 14.14
N TYR A 50 -1.68 -0.70 13.62
CA TYR A 50 -0.95 -0.72 12.36
C TYR A 50 -1.75 -1.51 11.34
N ILE A 51 -2.33 -0.86 10.33
CA ILE A 51 -2.91 -1.61 9.21
C ILE A 51 -1.80 -1.89 8.21
N LEU A 52 -1.44 -3.16 8.02
CA LEU A 52 -0.41 -3.62 7.08
C LEU A 52 -1.10 -4.32 5.90
N LEU A 53 -1.21 -3.58 4.78
CA LEU A 53 -1.72 -4.09 3.52
C LEU A 53 -0.56 -4.76 2.75
N TYR A 54 -0.60 -6.08 2.57
CA TYR A 54 0.46 -6.86 1.92
C TYR A 54 0.69 -6.52 0.42
N SER A 55 -0.07 -5.58 -0.15
CA SER A 55 0.06 -5.10 -1.53
C SER A 55 0.29 -3.59 -1.65
N ILE A 56 0.18 -2.83 -0.55
CA ILE A 56 0.35 -1.36 -0.56
C ILE A 56 1.11 -1.02 0.71
N SER A 57 2.35 -0.53 0.54
CA SER A 57 3.25 0.00 1.56
C SER A 57 2.68 1.26 2.23
N ALA A 58 1.55 1.15 2.92
CA ALA A 58 0.92 2.22 3.68
C ALA A 58 0.59 1.72 5.08
N GLY A 59 1.40 2.13 6.06
CA GLY A 59 1.05 2.00 7.48
C GLY A 59 0.19 3.18 7.89
N LEU A 60 -1.04 2.92 8.32
CA LEU A 60 -1.95 3.96 8.82
C LEU A 60 -2.01 3.87 10.34
N ILE A 61 -1.41 4.85 11.03
CA ILE A 61 -1.50 4.98 12.48
C ILE A 61 -2.87 5.58 12.79
N ILE A 62 -3.74 4.79 13.40
CA ILE A 62 -5.10 5.27 13.68
C ILE A 62 -5.08 6.09 14.97
N ARG A 63 -4.79 5.52 16.16
CA ARG A 63 -4.89 6.28 17.44
C ARG A 63 -4.12 5.68 18.62
N ASN A 64 -3.90 6.51 19.66
CA ASN A 64 -3.41 6.16 21.01
C ASN A 64 -4.54 6.30 22.07
N LYS A 65 -5.43 5.29 22.26
CA LYS A 65 -6.55 5.37 23.23
C LYS A 65 -6.88 4.03 23.91
N LYS A 66 -7.59 4.09 25.06
CA LYS A 66 -7.73 2.99 26.04
C LYS A 66 -8.59 1.83 25.56
N LYS A 67 -9.69 2.06 24.82
CA LYS A 67 -10.51 0.99 24.23
C LYS A 67 -10.66 1.28 22.75
N ILE A 68 -10.31 0.32 21.90
CA ILE A 68 -10.43 0.45 20.45
C ILE A 68 -11.05 -0.83 19.90
N GLY A 69 -12.04 -0.69 19.03
CA GLY A 69 -12.58 -1.80 18.26
C GLY A 69 -12.78 -1.40 16.80
N ILE A 70 -12.81 -2.40 15.93
CA ILE A 70 -12.86 -2.25 14.49
C ILE A 70 -13.96 -3.15 13.93
N GLU A 71 -14.71 -2.64 12.96
CA GLU A 71 -15.67 -3.44 12.22
C GLU A 71 -15.73 -3.07 10.74
N TRP A 72 -15.74 -4.09 9.88
CA TRP A 72 -15.70 -3.90 8.43
C TRP A 72 -17.05 -3.52 7.85
N VAL A 73 -17.03 -2.44 7.07
CA VAL A 73 -18.18 -1.92 6.32
C VAL A 73 -18.11 -2.36 4.85
N SER A 74 -16.92 -2.47 4.27
CA SER A 74 -16.75 -2.95 2.91
C SER A 74 -15.45 -3.75 2.76
N LEU A 75 -15.13 -4.17 1.53
CA LEU A 75 -13.85 -4.81 1.25
C LEU A 75 -12.65 -3.87 1.39
N THR A 76 -12.90 -2.58 1.41
CA THR A 76 -11.86 -1.54 1.34
C THR A 76 -12.02 -0.51 2.43
N SER A 77 -13.03 -0.64 3.29
CA SER A 77 -13.28 0.33 4.36
C SER A 77 -13.81 -0.33 5.62
N PHE A 78 -13.45 0.27 6.76
CA PHE A 78 -13.87 -0.18 8.09
C PHE A 78 -14.22 1.02 8.97
N LEU A 79 -15.01 0.74 10.00
CA LEU A 79 -15.28 1.64 11.11
C LEU A 79 -14.37 1.31 12.26
N SER A 80 -13.76 2.32 12.86
CA SER A 80 -13.01 2.22 14.11
C SER A 80 -13.68 3.07 15.17
N PHE A 81 -13.91 2.49 16.34
CA PHE A 81 -14.40 3.24 17.50
C PHE A 81 -13.34 3.26 18.59
N ALA A 82 -13.19 4.41 19.24
CA ALA A 82 -12.31 4.58 20.37
C ALA A 82 -12.97 5.44 21.45
N THR A 83 -12.70 5.12 22.71
CA THR A 83 -13.19 5.90 23.86
C THR A 83 -12.02 6.51 24.63
N SER A 84 -12.17 7.77 25.04
CA SER A 84 -11.18 8.45 25.90
C SER A 84 -11.19 7.91 27.33
N VAL A 85 -10.26 8.40 28.14
CA VAL A 85 -10.36 8.26 29.61
C VAL A 85 -11.62 9.02 30.06
N PRO A 86 -12.42 8.46 30.99
CA PRO A 86 -13.59 9.14 31.52
C PRO A 86 -13.19 10.39 32.32
N ASN A 87 -13.99 11.44 32.17
CA ASN A 87 -13.90 12.66 32.96
C ASN A 87 -14.42 12.41 34.39
N ASN A 88 -14.31 13.39 35.29
CA ASN A 88 -14.77 13.28 36.68
C ASN A 88 -16.25 12.90 36.84
N LEU A 89 -17.06 13.11 35.79
CA LEU A 89 -18.48 12.75 35.72
C LEU A 89 -18.73 11.36 35.10
N GLY A 90 -17.69 10.58 34.81
CA GLY A 90 -17.80 9.26 34.15
C GLY A 90 -18.04 9.31 32.64
N LEU A 91 -18.24 10.49 32.06
CA LEU A 91 -18.46 10.71 30.63
C LEU A 91 -17.15 10.64 29.84
N VAL A 92 -17.20 10.12 28.61
CA VAL A 92 -16.05 9.97 27.72
C VAL A 92 -16.27 10.68 26.39
N ARG A 93 -15.18 10.95 25.69
CA ARG A 93 -15.20 11.29 24.28
C ARG A 93 -15.22 10.00 23.45
N ASN A 94 -16.35 9.75 22.81
CA ASN A 94 -16.57 8.67 21.87
C ASN A 94 -16.20 9.11 20.45
N GLU A 95 -15.19 8.48 19.87
CA GLU A 95 -14.79 8.75 18.50
C GLU A 95 -15.09 7.54 17.61
N LEU A 96 -15.98 7.71 16.63
CA LEU A 96 -16.27 6.70 15.60
C LEU A 96 -15.82 7.24 14.23
N GLN A 97 -14.84 6.59 13.60
CA GLN A 97 -14.29 7.00 12.31
C GLN A 97 -14.46 5.92 11.25
N HIS A 98 -14.85 6.34 10.06
CA HIS A 98 -14.80 5.53 8.85
C HIS A 98 -13.48 5.78 8.13
N VAL A 99 -12.78 4.70 7.78
CA VAL A 99 -11.47 4.72 7.12
C VAL A 99 -11.56 3.95 5.82
N ASP A 100 -11.22 4.60 4.70
CA ASP A 100 -11.04 3.94 3.41
C ASP A 100 -9.55 3.62 3.18
N LEU A 101 -9.27 2.33 3.01
CA LEU A 101 -7.92 1.79 2.82
C LEU A 101 -7.32 2.14 1.47
N ARG A 102 -8.14 2.34 0.43
CA ARG A 102 -7.61 2.66 -0.90
C ARG A 102 -7.09 4.09 -0.98
N THR A 103 -7.80 5.00 -0.32
CA THR A 103 -7.52 6.44 -0.40
C THR A 103 -6.82 6.97 0.84
N GLY A 104 -6.78 6.20 1.93
CA GLY A 104 -6.33 6.66 3.25
C GLY A 104 -7.24 7.72 3.88
N ARG A 105 -8.39 8.01 3.27
CA ARG A 105 -9.32 9.05 3.77
C ARG A 105 -10.04 8.54 5.01
N CYS A 106 -10.02 9.37 6.04
CA CYS A 106 -10.70 9.11 7.31
C CYS A 106 -11.71 10.24 7.56
N PHE A 107 -12.94 9.90 7.93
CA PHE A 107 -13.93 10.89 8.38
C PHE A 107 -14.64 10.42 9.65
N ALA A 108 -15.11 11.37 10.46
CA ALA A 108 -15.88 11.08 11.66
C ALA A 108 -17.31 10.64 11.26
N PHE A 109 -17.65 9.38 11.54
CA PHE A 109 -18.93 8.79 11.12
C PHE A 109 -20.12 9.38 11.89
N ARG A 110 -19.97 9.68 13.18
CA ARG A 110 -20.97 10.38 14.01
C ARG A 110 -20.83 11.92 13.96
N GLY A 111 -19.98 12.45 13.07
CA GLY A 111 -19.66 13.89 13.04
C GLY A 111 -19.05 14.37 14.37
N GLU A 112 -19.57 15.47 14.91
CA GLU A 112 -19.17 16.00 16.22
C GLU A 112 -19.92 15.35 17.41
N ARG A 113 -20.88 14.45 17.15
CA ARG A 113 -21.60 13.75 18.21
C ARG A 113 -20.66 12.74 18.89
N GLY A 114 -20.51 12.85 20.20
CA GLY A 114 -19.65 11.95 20.98
C GLY A 114 -18.81 12.63 22.06
N ASN A 115 -18.88 13.94 22.23
CA ASN A 115 -18.28 14.61 23.39
C ASN A 115 -19.19 14.45 24.61
N ASP A 116 -18.60 14.11 25.76
CA ASP A 116 -19.29 13.96 27.05
C ASP A 116 -20.49 12.98 27.01
N GLU A 117 -20.29 11.79 26.43
CA GLU A 117 -21.28 10.71 26.38
C GLU A 117 -20.82 9.48 27.19
N PRO A 118 -21.74 8.58 27.60
CA PRO A 118 -21.37 7.26 28.13
C PRO A 118 -20.55 6.46 27.11
N ALA A 119 -19.63 5.62 27.57
CA ALA A 119 -18.70 4.92 26.69
C ALA A 119 -19.38 3.95 25.72
N ILE A 120 -18.91 3.94 24.45
CA ILE A 120 -19.27 2.89 23.49
C ILE A 120 -18.73 1.54 23.98
N GLU A 121 -19.64 0.59 24.19
CA GLU A 121 -19.30 -0.77 24.59
C GLU A 121 -19.02 -1.65 23.39
N MET A 122 -19.89 -1.56 22.36
CA MET A 122 -19.88 -2.42 21.18
C MET A 122 -20.41 -1.68 19.96
N ILE A 123 -19.87 -2.04 18.78
CA ILE A 123 -20.47 -1.74 17.49
C ILE A 123 -20.74 -3.05 16.73
N LYS A 124 -21.83 -3.07 15.96
CA LYS A 124 -22.22 -4.20 15.09
C LYS A 124 -22.78 -3.73 13.75
N VAL A 125 -22.10 -4.06 12.67
CA VAL A 125 -22.51 -3.79 11.28
C VAL A 125 -23.36 -4.95 10.76
N SER A 126 -24.44 -4.64 10.05
CA SER A 126 -25.34 -5.63 9.47
C SER A 126 -24.64 -6.53 8.45
N HIS A 127 -25.20 -7.72 8.19
CA HIS A 127 -24.60 -8.68 7.27
C HIS A 127 -24.56 -8.16 5.82
N LEU A 128 -25.59 -7.42 5.41
CA LEU A 128 -25.61 -6.73 4.11
C LEU A 128 -24.87 -5.38 4.12
N LYS A 129 -24.26 -5.00 5.24
CA LYS A 129 -23.50 -3.76 5.42
C LYS A 129 -24.31 -2.48 5.18
N GLN A 130 -25.63 -2.56 5.44
CA GLN A 130 -26.57 -1.45 5.28
C GLN A 130 -26.73 -0.65 6.58
N TYR A 131 -26.70 -1.33 7.72
CA TYR A 131 -26.99 -0.73 9.01
C TYR A 131 -25.85 -0.95 10.01
N LEU A 132 -25.77 -0.07 11.00
CA LEU A 132 -24.85 -0.13 12.12
C LEU A 132 -25.61 0.08 13.41
N VAL A 133 -25.39 -0.79 14.39
CA VAL A 133 -25.83 -0.59 15.78
C VAL A 133 -24.65 -0.15 16.62
N VAL A 134 -24.84 0.92 17.39
CA VAL A 134 -23.89 1.42 18.39
C VAL A 134 -24.51 1.24 19.77
N VAL A 135 -23.83 0.47 20.62
CA VAL A 135 -24.27 0.18 21.99
C VAL A 135 -23.38 0.93 22.98
N PHE A 136 -24.02 1.58 23.94
CA PHE A 136 -23.36 2.34 25.01
C PHE A 136 -23.59 1.67 26.37
N ARG A 137 -22.77 2.03 27.36
CA ARG A 137 -22.93 1.51 28.73
C ARG A 137 -24.22 1.95 29.41
N ASP A 138 -24.50 3.25 29.39
CA ASP A 138 -25.60 3.88 30.14
C ASP A 138 -26.47 4.81 29.25
N LYS A 139 -26.48 4.54 27.94
CA LYS A 139 -27.28 5.27 26.95
C LYS A 139 -28.01 4.25 26.06
N PRO A 140 -29.27 4.52 25.64
CA PRO A 140 -29.96 3.66 24.69
C PRO A 140 -29.15 3.46 23.40
N LEU A 141 -29.31 2.28 22.78
CA LEU A 141 -28.62 1.98 21.53
C LEU A 141 -29.06 2.93 20.40
N GLU A 142 -28.13 3.21 19.51
CA GLU A 142 -28.38 3.98 18.29
C GLU A 142 -28.29 3.08 17.07
N LEU A 143 -29.24 3.22 16.14
CA LEU A 143 -29.25 2.55 14.85
C LEU A 143 -28.97 3.56 13.73
N TRP A 144 -27.98 3.26 12.89
CA TRP A 144 -27.49 4.13 11.83
C TRP A 144 -27.57 3.45 10.46
N ASP A 145 -27.77 4.23 9.40
CA ASP A 145 -27.52 3.82 8.01
C ASP A 145 -26.03 4.04 7.69
N VAL A 146 -25.35 2.98 7.28
CA VAL A 146 -23.91 2.97 7.01
C VAL A 146 -23.55 3.71 5.74
N ARG A 147 -24.43 3.68 4.74
CA ARG A 147 -24.19 4.28 3.42
C ARG A 147 -24.36 5.79 3.46
N THR A 148 -25.37 6.27 4.20
CA THR A 148 -25.67 7.69 4.30
C THR A 148 -25.04 8.34 5.54
N GLY A 149 -24.61 7.55 6.53
CA GLY A 149 -24.11 8.06 7.81
C GLY A 149 -25.19 8.74 8.64
N THR A 150 -26.47 8.39 8.42
CA THR A 150 -27.60 9.03 9.09
C THR A 150 -28.09 8.19 10.27
N LEU A 151 -28.53 8.86 11.35
CA LEU A 151 -29.15 8.22 12.49
C LEU A 151 -30.59 7.86 12.12
N LEU A 152 -30.92 6.57 12.11
CA LEU A 152 -32.26 6.06 11.81
C LEU A 152 -33.17 6.10 13.03
N ARG A 153 -32.66 5.63 14.18
CA ARG A 153 -33.42 5.59 15.43
C ARG A 153 -32.50 5.60 16.64
N GLU A 154 -32.81 6.45 17.60
CA GLU A 154 -32.34 6.34 18.99
C GLU A 154 -33.44 5.63 19.80
N MET A 155 -33.10 4.58 20.52
CA MET A 155 -34.08 3.86 21.34
C MET A 155 -34.52 4.69 22.56
N ALA A 156 -35.69 4.35 23.12
CA ALA A 156 -36.23 5.07 24.28
C ALA A 156 -35.31 4.94 25.52
N LYS A 157 -35.38 5.89 26.46
CA LYS A 157 -34.58 5.85 27.69
C LYS A 157 -34.84 4.61 28.56
N ASN A 158 -36.04 4.02 28.47
CA ASN A 158 -36.41 2.79 29.19
C ASN A 158 -36.04 1.52 28.39
N PHE A 159 -35.14 1.62 27.42
CA PHE A 159 -34.72 0.47 26.64
C PHE A 159 -33.80 -0.43 27.49
N PRO A 160 -33.98 -1.76 27.44
CA PRO A 160 -33.17 -2.72 28.20
C PRO A 160 -31.67 -2.59 27.91
N THR A 161 -30.85 -2.91 28.91
CA THR A 161 -29.39 -2.84 28.80
C THR A 161 -28.85 -3.98 27.93
N VAL A 162 -28.24 -3.65 26.80
CA VAL A 162 -27.79 -4.67 25.85
C VAL A 162 -26.49 -5.31 26.33
N THR A 163 -26.53 -6.62 26.64
CA THR A 163 -25.34 -7.39 27.03
C THR A 163 -24.62 -7.97 25.81
N ALA A 164 -25.37 -8.47 24.83
CA ALA A 164 -24.84 -9.03 23.60
C ALA A 164 -25.81 -8.80 22.43
N LEU A 165 -25.25 -8.67 21.22
CA LEU A 165 -26.01 -8.36 20.00
C LEU A 165 -25.38 -9.05 18.78
N GLU A 166 -26.22 -9.68 17.96
CA GLU A 166 -25.80 -10.29 16.70
C GLU A 166 -26.88 -10.12 15.61
N TRP A 167 -26.45 -9.82 14.39
CA TRP A 167 -27.34 -9.73 13.23
C TRP A 167 -27.74 -11.12 12.72
N SER A 168 -28.87 -11.21 12.04
CA SER A 168 -29.26 -12.44 11.37
C SER A 168 -28.50 -12.63 10.06
N PRO A 169 -27.99 -13.83 9.75
CA PRO A 169 -27.39 -14.13 8.45
C PRO A 169 -28.44 -14.37 7.35
N SER A 170 -29.73 -14.46 7.70
CA SER A 170 -30.80 -14.68 6.74
C SER A 170 -31.34 -13.35 6.19
N HIS A 171 -31.44 -13.24 4.87
CA HIS A 171 -31.89 -12.04 4.18
C HIS A 171 -33.00 -12.36 3.19
N ASN A 172 -34.10 -11.60 3.22
CA ASN A 172 -35.17 -11.76 2.26
C ASN A 172 -34.87 -11.04 0.93
N LEU A 173 -33.85 -11.51 0.21
CA LEU A 173 -33.43 -10.94 -1.08
C LEU A 173 -34.50 -11.10 -2.19
N LYS A 174 -35.47 -12.00 -2.03
CA LYS A 174 -36.58 -12.17 -3.00
C LYS A 174 -37.49 -10.94 -2.99
N SER A 175 -37.82 -10.42 -1.81
CA SER A 175 -38.59 -9.19 -1.67
C SER A 175 -37.86 -7.97 -2.25
N LEU A 176 -36.54 -7.90 -2.05
CA LEU A 176 -35.68 -6.86 -2.61
C LEU A 176 -35.68 -6.89 -4.15
N LYS A 177 -35.46 -8.07 -4.76
CA LYS A 177 -35.47 -8.22 -6.22
C LYS A 177 -36.83 -7.85 -6.83
N LYS A 178 -37.94 -8.22 -6.18
CA LYS A 178 -39.29 -7.85 -6.60
C LYS A 178 -39.50 -6.33 -6.54
N LYS A 179 -39.03 -5.67 -5.48
CA LYS A 179 -39.08 -4.20 -5.34
C LYS A 179 -38.19 -3.48 -6.35
N GLN A 180 -36.99 -3.99 -6.63
CA GLN A 180 -36.09 -3.46 -7.66
C GLN A 180 -36.70 -3.60 -9.07
N LEU A 181 -37.37 -4.73 -9.36
CA LEU A 181 -38.05 -4.94 -10.62
C LEU A 181 -39.25 -3.98 -10.77
N ALA A 182 -40.06 -3.85 -9.72
CA ALA A 182 -41.20 -2.94 -9.70
C ALA A 182 -40.79 -1.46 -9.81
N ALA A 183 -39.68 -1.06 -9.16
CA ALA A 183 -39.12 0.28 -9.29
C ALA A 183 -38.59 0.54 -10.71
N ARG A 184 -37.96 -0.47 -11.33
CA ARG A 184 -37.49 -0.39 -12.72
C ARG A 184 -38.65 -0.32 -13.72
N GLU A 185 -39.73 -1.06 -13.48
CA GLU A 185 -40.97 -0.97 -14.26
C GLU A 185 -41.69 0.37 -14.08
N ALA A 186 -41.70 0.93 -12.88
CA ALA A 186 -42.27 2.26 -12.61
C ALA A 186 -41.45 3.38 -13.27
N MET A 187 -40.10 3.31 -13.21
CA MET A 187 -39.22 4.24 -13.93
C MET A 187 -39.43 4.13 -15.45
N ALA A 188 -39.54 2.91 -15.99
CA ALA A 188 -39.80 2.69 -17.41
C ALA A 188 -41.13 3.31 -17.86
N ARG A 189 -42.19 3.19 -17.03
CA ARG A 189 -43.50 3.82 -17.28
C ARG A 189 -43.46 5.35 -17.22
N GLN A 190 -42.63 5.93 -16.33
CA GLN A 190 -42.44 7.38 -16.25
C GLN A 190 -41.66 7.94 -17.44
N THR A 191 -40.63 7.24 -17.95
CA THR A 191 -39.94 7.64 -19.19
C THR A 191 -40.84 7.55 -20.42
N THR A 192 -41.73 6.55 -20.51
CA THR A 192 -42.66 6.44 -21.65
C THR A 192 -43.78 7.49 -21.64
N LEU A 193 -44.13 8.04 -20.47
CA LEU A 193 -45.10 9.14 -20.35
C LEU A 193 -44.44 10.51 -20.60
N ALA A 194 -43.16 10.67 -20.24
CA ALA A 194 -42.39 11.89 -20.53
C ALA A 194 -42.12 12.09 -22.04
N ASP A 195 -41.92 11.00 -22.80
CA ASP A 195 -41.76 11.07 -24.26
C ASP A 195 -43.07 11.40 -25.01
N ALA A 196 -44.24 11.24 -24.36
CA ALA A 196 -45.54 11.54 -24.96
C ALA A 196 -46.00 13.00 -24.75
N GLU A 197 -45.41 13.73 -23.79
CA GLU A 197 -45.79 15.12 -23.46
C GLU A 197 -44.62 16.13 -23.52
N GLN A 198 -43.53 15.85 -24.24
CA GLN A 198 -42.47 16.84 -24.50
C GLN A 198 -42.54 17.40 -25.93
N SER A 199 -43.56 18.26 -26.12
CA SER A 199 -43.60 19.26 -27.19
C SER A 199 -44.03 20.63 -26.65
N SER A 200 -43.40 21.11 -25.58
CA SER A 200 -43.36 22.55 -25.28
C SER A 200 -42.17 22.93 -24.41
N VAL A 201 -41.70 24.15 -24.63
CA VAL A 201 -40.34 24.66 -24.42
C VAL A 201 -40.10 25.14 -22.97
N GLU A 202 -38.82 25.10 -22.58
CA GLU A 202 -38.19 25.66 -21.37
C GLU A 202 -38.45 24.96 -20.02
N SER A 203 -37.66 23.91 -19.74
CA SER A 203 -37.41 23.47 -18.35
C SER A 203 -36.04 23.99 -17.88
N SER A 204 -36.08 24.88 -16.88
CA SER A 204 -34.91 25.49 -16.25
C SER A 204 -34.01 24.44 -15.59
N VAL A 205 -32.68 24.67 -15.62
CA VAL A 205 -31.64 23.78 -15.05
C VAL A 205 -31.90 23.38 -13.58
N ILE A 206 -32.68 24.18 -12.84
CA ILE A 206 -33.10 23.91 -11.46
C ILE A 206 -34.10 22.74 -11.38
N SER A 207 -35.04 22.59 -12.34
CA SER A 207 -35.99 21.47 -12.34
C SER A 207 -35.32 20.16 -12.74
N LEU A 208 -34.31 20.20 -13.63
CA LEU A 208 -33.52 19.02 -13.98
C LEU A 208 -32.61 18.55 -12.83
N LEU A 209 -32.12 19.48 -12.01
CA LEU A 209 -31.37 19.14 -10.78
C LEU A 209 -32.31 18.62 -9.68
N GLN A 210 -33.50 19.20 -9.48
CA GLN A 210 -34.51 18.66 -8.57
C GLN A 210 -35.07 17.31 -9.03
N ASP A 211 -35.21 17.10 -10.34
CA ASP A 211 -35.59 15.80 -10.91
C ASP A 211 -34.45 14.78 -10.82
N ALA A 212 -33.19 15.20 -10.93
CA ALA A 212 -32.04 14.32 -10.71
C ALA A 212 -31.85 13.98 -9.22
N GLU A 213 -32.07 14.94 -8.32
CA GLU A 213 -32.07 14.75 -6.88
C GLU A 213 -33.22 13.84 -6.45
N SER A 214 -34.45 14.07 -6.89
CA SER A 214 -35.61 13.20 -6.59
C SER A 214 -35.52 11.80 -7.23
N LYS A 215 -34.92 11.67 -8.43
CA LYS A 215 -34.59 10.35 -9.04
C LYS A 215 -33.45 9.64 -8.28
N SER A 216 -32.49 10.39 -7.73
CA SER A 216 -31.43 9.85 -6.87
C SER A 216 -31.97 9.44 -5.49
N GLU A 217 -32.94 10.16 -4.93
CA GLU A 217 -33.62 9.81 -3.69
C GLU A 217 -34.49 8.54 -3.84
N MET A 218 -35.21 8.41 -4.96
CA MET A 218 -36.06 7.24 -5.24
C MET A 218 -35.26 5.94 -5.40
N SER A 219 -34.02 6.01 -5.89
CA SER A 219 -33.12 4.86 -6.00
C SER A 219 -32.39 4.53 -4.68
N GLN A 220 -32.32 5.49 -3.74
CA GLN A 220 -31.69 5.33 -2.43
C GLN A 220 -32.57 4.67 -1.35
N GLY A 221 -33.88 4.49 -1.61
CA GLY A 221 -34.84 3.94 -0.64
C GLY A 221 -35.06 2.42 -0.67
N ILE A 222 -34.44 1.69 -1.61
CA ILE A 222 -34.64 0.23 -1.72
C ILE A 222 -33.62 -0.51 -0.85
N SER A 223 -33.90 -0.59 0.43
CA SER A 223 -33.11 -1.35 1.40
C SER A 223 -33.66 -2.76 1.60
N ALA A 224 -32.77 -3.67 1.99
CA ALA A 224 -33.18 -5.02 2.34
C ALA A 224 -33.69 -5.04 3.78
N ARG A 225 -34.72 -5.84 4.03
CA ARG A 225 -35.15 -6.13 5.39
C ARG A 225 -34.12 -7.03 6.07
N GLU A 226 -33.52 -6.53 7.13
CA GLU A 226 -32.59 -7.25 8.00
C GLU A 226 -33.19 -7.37 9.41
N HIS A 227 -32.69 -8.32 10.19
CA HIS A 227 -33.08 -8.48 11.58
C HIS A 227 -31.85 -8.72 12.45
N PHE A 228 -31.95 -8.35 13.71
CA PHE A 228 -30.93 -8.64 14.70
C PHE A 228 -31.58 -9.04 16.00
N VAL A 229 -30.80 -9.75 16.81
CA VAL A 229 -31.20 -10.23 18.12
C VAL A 229 -30.24 -9.67 19.15
N PHE A 230 -30.77 -9.30 20.30
CA PHE A 230 -29.96 -8.86 21.43
C PHE A 230 -30.51 -9.42 22.75
N THR A 231 -29.67 -9.44 23.77
CA THR A 231 -30.04 -9.89 25.11
C THR A 231 -29.91 -8.80 26.15
N ASP A 232 -30.73 -8.88 27.18
CA ASP A 232 -30.63 -8.06 28.39
C ASP A 232 -29.89 -8.80 29.53
N THR A 233 -29.61 -8.08 30.60
CA THR A 233 -29.07 -8.58 31.88
C THR A 233 -29.91 -9.71 32.49
N ASP A 234 -31.23 -9.68 32.30
CA ASP A 234 -32.14 -10.75 32.71
C ASP A 234 -32.12 -11.99 31.79
N GLY A 235 -31.28 -12.01 30.75
CA GLY A 235 -31.20 -13.13 29.80
C GLY A 235 -32.36 -13.22 28.80
N GLN A 236 -33.28 -12.25 28.79
CA GLN A 236 -34.34 -12.16 27.79
C GLN A 236 -33.76 -11.85 26.41
N VAL A 237 -34.24 -12.57 25.39
CA VAL A 237 -33.80 -12.40 24.00
C VAL A 237 -34.85 -11.59 23.23
N TYR A 238 -34.41 -10.47 22.66
CA TYR A 238 -35.25 -9.55 21.91
C TYR A 238 -34.93 -9.64 20.41
N HIS A 239 -35.96 -9.68 19.56
CA HIS A 239 -35.82 -9.65 18.12
C HIS A 239 -36.28 -8.31 17.55
N ILE A 240 -35.45 -7.65 16.72
CA ILE A 240 -35.79 -6.39 16.04
C ILE A 240 -35.63 -6.56 14.53
N THR A 241 -36.57 -5.99 13.77
CA THR A 241 -36.50 -5.95 12.30
C THR A 241 -36.31 -4.52 11.80
N VAL A 242 -35.41 -4.35 10.84
CA VAL A 242 -35.03 -3.07 10.24
C VAL A 242 -35.26 -3.13 8.73
N GLU A 243 -35.99 -2.16 8.19
CA GLU A 243 -36.23 -1.99 6.75
C GLU A 243 -36.24 -0.50 6.42
N GLY A 244 -35.12 0.00 5.89
CA GLY A 244 -34.90 1.40 5.56
C GLY A 244 -34.97 2.23 6.83
N ASN A 245 -35.87 3.21 6.84
CA ASN A 245 -36.09 4.05 8.01
C ASN A 245 -37.09 3.45 9.02
N THR A 246 -37.66 2.27 8.73
CA THR A 246 -38.63 1.62 9.61
C THR A 246 -37.95 0.57 10.50
N VAL A 247 -38.11 0.72 11.81
CA VAL A 247 -37.66 -0.24 12.82
C VAL A 247 -38.87 -0.76 13.57
N LYS A 248 -39.05 -2.07 13.60
CA LYS A 248 -40.17 -2.74 14.27
C LYS A 248 -39.66 -3.75 15.29
N ASP A 249 -40.21 -3.67 16.50
CA ASP A 249 -39.94 -4.61 17.57
C ASP A 249 -40.68 -5.93 17.29
N GLY A 250 -39.94 -7.03 17.36
CA GLY A 250 -40.42 -8.38 17.11
C GLY A 250 -40.71 -9.14 18.41
N ALA A 251 -40.55 -10.46 18.33
CA ALA A 251 -40.81 -11.34 19.47
C ALA A 251 -39.80 -11.12 20.61
N ARG A 252 -40.29 -11.31 21.83
CA ARG A 252 -39.49 -11.42 23.05
C ARG A 252 -39.53 -12.88 23.50
N ILE A 253 -38.37 -13.49 23.62
CA ILE A 253 -38.22 -14.88 24.04
C ILE A 253 -37.71 -14.85 25.49
N PRO A 254 -38.46 -15.40 26.46
CA PRO A 254 -38.02 -15.45 27.85
C PRO A 254 -36.78 -16.35 28.00
N PRO A 255 -35.92 -16.09 29.01
CA PRO A 255 -34.77 -16.94 29.29
C PRO A 255 -35.23 -18.37 29.64
N ASP A 256 -34.50 -19.38 29.16
CA ASP A 256 -34.65 -20.73 29.69
C ASP A 256 -34.11 -20.73 31.13
N GLY A 257 -34.77 -21.43 32.07
CA GLY A 257 -34.41 -21.41 33.49
C GLY A 257 -33.01 -21.93 33.84
N SER A 258 -32.27 -22.48 32.86
CA SER A 258 -30.87 -22.89 32.97
C SER A 258 -29.87 -21.82 32.53
N MET A 259 -30.32 -20.64 32.09
CA MET A 259 -29.43 -19.59 31.55
C MET A 259 -29.07 -18.56 32.62
N GLY A 260 -27.77 -18.33 32.82
CA GLY A 260 -27.27 -17.16 33.53
C GLY A 260 -27.31 -15.90 32.67
N SER A 261 -26.70 -14.81 33.15
CA SER A 261 -26.54 -13.57 32.38
C SER A 261 -25.75 -13.85 31.09
N ILE A 262 -26.35 -13.57 29.94
CA ILE A 262 -25.74 -13.84 28.63
C ILE A 262 -24.65 -12.80 28.36
N ALA A 263 -23.43 -13.27 28.09
CA ALA A 263 -22.26 -12.44 27.82
C ALA A 263 -21.98 -12.27 26.32
N CYS A 264 -22.28 -13.29 25.50
CA CYS A 264 -22.01 -13.23 24.07
C CYS A 264 -22.96 -14.12 23.26
N ILE A 265 -23.14 -13.75 21.99
CA ILE A 265 -24.04 -14.42 21.04
C ILE A 265 -23.28 -14.60 19.72
N ALA A 266 -23.50 -15.74 19.07
CA ALA A 266 -23.06 -15.98 17.71
C ALA A 266 -24.18 -16.66 16.90
N TRP A 267 -24.37 -16.23 15.65
CA TRP A 267 -25.44 -16.77 14.78
C TRP A 267 -24.85 -17.22 13.44
N LYS A 268 -25.15 -18.47 13.05
CA LYS A 268 -24.85 -18.98 11.71
C LYS A 268 -25.96 -19.87 11.15
N GLY A 269 -26.53 -19.46 10.02
CA GLY A 269 -27.64 -20.18 9.38
C GLY A 269 -28.83 -20.29 10.33
N ASP A 270 -29.26 -21.52 10.61
CA ASP A 270 -30.37 -21.81 11.52
C ASP A 270 -29.91 -22.07 12.96
N THR A 271 -28.61 -21.92 13.26
CA THR A 271 -28.03 -22.18 14.59
C THR A 271 -27.64 -20.87 15.27
N LEU A 272 -28.18 -20.65 16.47
CA LEU A 272 -27.82 -19.55 17.36
C LEU A 272 -27.14 -20.13 18.61
N VAL A 273 -26.02 -19.54 19.04
CA VAL A 273 -25.30 -19.98 20.24
C VAL A 273 -25.17 -18.81 21.21
N LEU A 274 -25.56 -19.05 22.46
CA LEU A 274 -25.49 -18.09 23.56
C LEU A 274 -24.46 -18.59 24.57
N GLY A 275 -23.55 -17.72 25.01
CA GLY A 275 -22.61 -18.00 26.09
C GLY A 275 -22.90 -17.12 27.29
N ASP A 276 -22.99 -17.72 28.47
CA ASP A 276 -23.26 -17.01 29.72
C ASP A 276 -21.98 -16.72 30.54
N VAL A 277 -22.16 -15.98 31.64
CA VAL A 277 -21.08 -15.67 32.60
C VAL A 277 -20.69 -16.88 33.45
N ASP A 278 -21.55 -17.88 33.58
CA ASP A 278 -21.32 -19.09 34.38
C ASP A 278 -20.54 -20.18 33.62
N GLY A 279 -20.42 -20.06 32.30
CA GLY A 279 -19.71 -20.99 31.44
C GLY A 279 -20.59 -22.02 30.72
N ASN A 280 -21.91 -21.82 30.66
CA ASN A 280 -22.81 -22.64 29.85
C ASN A 280 -22.91 -22.08 28.43
N LEU A 281 -22.92 -23.01 27.47
CA LEU A 281 -23.20 -22.73 26.07
C LEU A 281 -24.57 -23.29 25.72
N ASN A 282 -25.46 -22.41 25.25
CA ASN A 282 -26.79 -22.79 24.81
C ASN A 282 -26.87 -22.77 23.29
N PHE A 283 -27.06 -23.94 22.70
CA PHE A 283 -27.20 -24.15 21.26
C PHE A 283 -28.68 -24.18 20.91
N TRP A 284 -29.13 -23.22 20.11
CA TRP A 284 -30.50 -23.10 19.64
C TRP A 284 -30.57 -23.45 18.16
N ASP A 285 -31.33 -24.50 17.84
CA ASP A 285 -31.72 -24.80 16.46
C ASP A 285 -33.05 -24.11 16.18
N LEU A 286 -33.02 -23.06 15.37
CA LEU A 286 -34.18 -22.24 15.01
C LEU A 286 -35.15 -22.99 14.09
N LYS A 287 -34.66 -23.97 13.31
CA LYS A 287 -35.49 -24.77 12.41
C LYS A 287 -36.26 -25.83 13.19
N ALA A 288 -35.57 -26.51 14.13
CA ALA A 288 -36.19 -27.51 15.00
C ALA A 288 -36.91 -26.89 16.22
N ARG A 289 -36.64 -25.61 16.53
CA ARG A 289 -37.09 -24.91 17.75
C ARG A 289 -36.67 -25.65 19.03
N LEU A 290 -35.45 -26.19 19.03
CA LEU A 290 -34.88 -26.92 20.16
C LEU A 290 -33.70 -26.13 20.73
N SER A 291 -33.63 -26.04 22.06
CA SER A 291 -32.48 -25.52 22.79
C SER A 291 -31.75 -26.67 23.50
N ARG A 292 -30.42 -26.65 23.48
CA ARG A 292 -29.56 -27.58 24.21
C ARG A 292 -28.52 -26.78 25.00
N ALA A 293 -28.61 -26.86 26.32
CA ALA A 293 -27.64 -26.28 27.24
C ALA A 293 -26.49 -27.26 27.52
N VAL A 294 -25.25 -26.80 27.39
CA VAL A 294 -24.05 -27.59 27.70
C VAL A 294 -23.16 -26.80 28.66
N PRO A 295 -22.95 -27.27 29.91
CA PRO A 295 -22.01 -26.66 30.84
C PRO A 295 -20.57 -26.99 30.42
N THR A 296 -19.73 -25.98 30.24
CA THR A 296 -18.31 -26.18 29.87
C THR A 296 -17.40 -26.27 31.10
N HIS A 297 -17.90 -25.87 32.27
CA HIS A 297 -17.16 -25.81 33.54
C HIS A 297 -15.88 -24.95 33.50
N ARG A 298 -15.78 -24.05 32.52
CA ARG A 298 -14.61 -23.16 32.29
C ARG A 298 -14.84 -21.73 32.77
N GLY A 299 -16.01 -21.46 33.35
CA GLY A 299 -16.42 -20.13 33.78
C GLY A 299 -16.72 -19.20 32.60
N TRP A 300 -16.65 -17.89 32.86
CA TRP A 300 -17.14 -16.84 31.97
C TRP A 300 -16.72 -16.98 30.50
N VAL A 301 -17.73 -17.14 29.63
CA VAL A 301 -17.58 -17.09 28.17
C VAL A 301 -17.48 -15.65 27.70
N LYS A 302 -16.30 -15.23 27.26
CA LYS A 302 -16.02 -13.84 26.85
C LYS A 302 -16.38 -13.54 25.40
N LYS A 303 -16.15 -14.49 24.50
CA LYS A 303 -16.37 -14.29 23.05
C LYS A 303 -16.63 -15.63 22.38
N ILE A 304 -17.56 -15.63 21.42
CA ILE A 304 -17.88 -16.77 20.59
C ILE A 304 -17.86 -16.31 19.12
N ARG A 305 -17.24 -17.11 18.23
CA ARG A 305 -17.21 -16.84 16.78
C ARG A 305 -17.32 -18.12 15.97
N PHE A 306 -18.26 -18.15 15.02
CA PHE A 306 -18.35 -19.24 14.06
C PHE A 306 -17.20 -19.22 13.06
N ALA A 307 -16.71 -20.40 12.72
CA ALA A 307 -15.74 -20.58 11.65
C ALA A 307 -16.34 -20.15 10.30
N PRO A 308 -15.53 -19.62 9.39
CA PRO A 308 -16.04 -19.22 8.10
C PRO A 308 -16.22 -20.37 7.11
N GLY A 309 -17.00 -20.08 6.08
CA GLY A 309 -17.31 -21.01 5.01
C GLY A 309 -18.75 -21.51 5.07
N LYS A 310 -19.36 -21.68 3.89
CA LYS A 310 -20.72 -22.18 3.75
C LYS A 310 -20.78 -23.63 4.26
N GLY A 311 -21.59 -23.88 5.28
CA GLY A 311 -21.77 -25.21 5.88
C GLY A 311 -20.73 -25.62 6.92
N ASN A 312 -19.70 -24.79 7.19
CA ASN A 312 -18.75 -25.03 8.27
C ASN A 312 -19.42 -24.70 9.61
N GLN A 313 -19.70 -25.69 10.45
CA GLN A 313 -20.41 -25.51 11.72
C GLN A 313 -19.47 -25.61 12.93
N LYS A 314 -18.21 -25.19 12.73
CA LYS A 314 -17.24 -25.08 13.82
C LYS A 314 -17.38 -23.74 14.54
N LEU A 315 -17.16 -23.74 15.83
CA LEU A 315 -17.35 -22.61 16.72
C LEU A 315 -16.10 -22.43 17.57
N LEU A 316 -15.62 -21.20 17.71
CA LEU A 316 -14.51 -20.85 18.58
C LEU A 316 -15.05 -20.13 19.80
N VAL A 317 -14.65 -20.57 20.98
CA VAL A 317 -15.12 -20.06 22.27
C VAL A 317 -13.91 -19.60 23.09
N MET A 318 -13.94 -18.38 23.63
CA MET A 318 -12.91 -17.83 24.50
C MET A 318 -13.42 -17.71 25.93
N TYR A 319 -12.62 -18.21 26.86
CA TYR A 319 -12.82 -18.14 28.30
C TYR A 319 -11.78 -17.22 28.94
N THR A 320 -11.84 -17.06 30.26
CA THR A 320 -10.80 -16.35 31.02
C THR A 320 -9.45 -17.06 31.00
N ASP A 321 -9.44 -18.40 30.94
CA ASP A 321 -8.24 -19.24 31.12
C ASP A 321 -7.84 -20.01 29.84
N GLY A 322 -8.44 -19.72 28.69
CA GLY A 322 -8.15 -20.43 27.45
C GLY A 322 -9.18 -20.24 26.34
N ALA A 323 -9.09 -21.07 25.31
CA ALA A 323 -10.01 -21.11 24.19
C ALA A 323 -10.33 -22.55 23.76
N GLU A 324 -11.47 -22.77 23.11
CA GLU A 324 -11.93 -24.07 22.61
C GLU A 324 -12.51 -23.97 21.21
N VAL A 325 -12.30 -25.02 20.42
CA VAL A 325 -13.06 -25.26 19.19
C VAL A 325 -14.13 -26.29 19.45
N TRP A 326 -15.36 -25.97 19.08
CA TRP A 326 -16.55 -26.81 19.18
C TRP A 326 -17.07 -27.16 17.78
N ASP A 327 -17.71 -28.32 17.67
CA ASP A 327 -18.57 -28.66 16.54
C ASP A 327 -20.03 -28.50 16.95
N THR A 328 -20.76 -27.61 16.28
CA THR A 328 -22.16 -27.35 16.63
C THR A 328 -23.13 -28.36 16.03
N LYS A 329 -22.71 -29.23 15.10
CA LYS A 329 -23.56 -30.32 14.58
C LYS A 329 -23.72 -31.42 15.61
N GLU A 330 -22.58 -31.89 16.14
CA GLU A 330 -22.53 -32.93 17.16
C GLU A 330 -22.69 -32.36 18.59
N VAL A 331 -22.54 -31.04 18.73
CA VAL A 331 -22.50 -30.32 20.02
C VAL A 331 -21.43 -30.91 20.94
N GLN A 332 -20.20 -30.96 20.43
CA GLN A 332 -19.04 -31.49 21.16
C GLN A 332 -17.82 -30.59 21.00
N MET A 333 -16.98 -30.56 22.05
CA MET A 333 -15.68 -29.94 22.02
C MET A 333 -14.71 -30.78 21.17
N VAL A 334 -14.06 -30.13 20.19
CA VAL A 334 -13.07 -30.75 19.28
C VAL A 334 -11.66 -30.58 19.84
N SER A 335 -11.33 -29.38 20.32
CA SER A 335 -9.99 -29.07 20.83
C SER A 335 -10.05 -27.96 21.85
N SER A 336 -9.05 -27.94 22.75
CA SER A 336 -8.93 -26.96 23.81
C SER A 336 -7.48 -26.51 23.97
N ILE A 337 -7.32 -25.24 24.30
CA ILE A 337 -6.07 -24.66 24.78
C ILE A 337 -6.33 -24.01 26.14
N ARG A 338 -5.41 -24.23 27.08
CA ARG A 338 -5.49 -23.71 28.44
C ARG A 338 -4.19 -22.99 28.80
N VAL A 339 -4.34 -21.79 29.36
CA VAL A 339 -3.24 -21.01 29.93
C VAL A 339 -2.78 -21.71 31.21
N GLY A 340 -1.51 -22.07 31.28
CA GLY A 340 -0.97 -22.97 32.30
C GLY A 340 0.50 -23.34 32.03
N ARG A 341 0.98 -24.47 32.54
CA ARG A 341 2.42 -24.84 32.50
C ARG A 341 3.07 -24.83 31.09
N ASN A 342 2.31 -25.07 30.03
CA ASN A 342 2.81 -25.11 28.65
C ASN A 342 2.53 -23.81 27.86
N VAL A 343 1.68 -22.92 28.39
CA VAL A 343 1.20 -21.71 27.71
C VAL A 343 1.30 -20.55 28.71
N ASN A 344 2.38 -19.79 28.62
CA ASN A 344 2.74 -18.73 29.57
C ASN A 344 2.16 -17.34 29.22
N TYR A 345 1.23 -17.27 28.26
CA TYR A 345 0.63 -16.03 27.81
C TYR A 345 -0.89 -16.05 27.99
N ARG A 346 -1.49 -14.88 28.25
CA ARG A 346 -2.94 -14.72 28.36
C ARG A 346 -3.54 -14.38 26.99
N ILE A 347 -4.66 -15.01 26.66
CA ILE A 347 -5.42 -14.70 25.44
C ILE A 347 -6.20 -13.40 25.67
N LEU A 348 -5.97 -12.41 24.81
CA LEU A 348 -6.66 -11.13 24.79
C LEU A 348 -7.84 -11.14 23.83
N ASP A 349 -7.69 -11.76 22.66
CA ASP A 349 -8.76 -11.88 21.68
C ASP A 349 -8.61 -13.13 20.79
N ILE A 350 -9.73 -13.55 20.21
CA ILE A 350 -9.85 -14.71 19.32
C ILE A 350 -10.51 -14.34 17.98
N ASP A 351 -10.03 -14.95 16.90
CA ASP A 351 -10.70 -14.93 15.59
C ASP A 351 -10.31 -16.12 14.70
N TRP A 352 -10.96 -16.27 13.55
CA TRP A 352 -10.63 -17.27 12.54
C TRP A 352 -9.81 -16.67 11.40
N CYS A 353 -8.65 -17.26 11.07
CA CYS A 353 -7.87 -16.87 9.89
C CYS A 353 -8.51 -17.44 8.61
N THR A 354 -8.80 -18.73 8.63
CA THR A 354 -9.37 -19.51 7.52
C THR A 354 -10.45 -20.44 8.07
N SER A 355 -11.05 -21.28 7.23
CA SER A 355 -12.05 -22.27 7.67
C SER A 355 -11.52 -23.30 8.68
N ASP A 356 -10.21 -23.46 8.74
CA ASP A 356 -9.45 -24.50 9.44
C ASP A 356 -8.34 -23.96 10.36
N LYS A 357 -8.14 -22.64 10.42
CA LYS A 357 -7.10 -22.01 11.24
C LYS A 357 -7.67 -20.94 12.15
N VAL A 358 -7.19 -20.94 13.38
CA VAL A 358 -7.58 -20.04 14.47
C VAL A 358 -6.45 -19.05 14.72
N VAL A 359 -6.81 -17.83 15.11
CA VAL A 359 -5.90 -16.77 15.51
C VAL A 359 -6.15 -16.41 16.97
N LEU A 360 -5.09 -16.39 17.77
CA LEU A 360 -5.11 -15.92 19.15
C LEU A 360 -4.20 -14.69 19.27
N ALA A 361 -4.74 -13.59 19.78
CA ALA A 361 -3.95 -12.45 20.22
C ALA A 361 -3.60 -12.61 21.69
N SER A 362 -2.33 -12.41 22.05
CA SER A 362 -1.84 -12.62 23.41
C SER A 362 -1.20 -11.38 24.04
N ASP A 363 -1.10 -11.38 25.36
CA ASP A 363 -0.60 -10.24 26.15
C ASP A 363 0.92 -10.02 26.07
N ASP A 364 1.67 -11.00 25.59
CA ASP A 364 3.08 -10.87 25.20
C ASP A 364 3.29 -10.08 23.89
N GLY A 365 2.22 -9.56 23.29
CA GLY A 365 2.26 -8.80 22.04
C GLY A 365 2.39 -9.68 20.79
N CYS A 366 2.36 -11.01 20.94
CA CYS A 366 2.36 -11.92 19.82
C CYS A 366 0.94 -12.21 19.33
N VAL A 367 0.85 -12.65 18.07
CA VAL A 367 -0.36 -13.24 17.52
C VAL A 367 0.03 -14.62 17.01
N ARG A 368 -0.76 -15.62 17.42
CA ARG A 368 -0.49 -17.02 17.12
C ARG A 368 -1.55 -17.54 16.19
N VAL A 369 -1.12 -18.06 15.05
CA VAL A 369 -1.98 -18.85 14.16
C VAL A 369 -1.84 -20.30 14.56
N LEU A 370 -2.98 -20.93 14.87
CA LEU A 370 -3.06 -22.34 15.25
C LEU A 370 -3.94 -23.10 14.26
N GLU A 371 -3.66 -24.38 14.13
CA GLU A 371 -4.57 -25.31 13.44
C GLU A 371 -5.78 -25.62 14.33
N MET A 372 -6.82 -26.25 13.77
CA MET A 372 -7.99 -26.70 14.54
C MET A 372 -7.65 -27.55 15.76
N ALA A 373 -6.52 -28.26 15.75
CA ALA A 373 -6.02 -29.03 16.88
C ALA A 373 -5.44 -28.16 18.02
N MET A 374 -5.53 -26.82 17.92
CA MET A 374 -4.94 -25.86 18.86
C MET A 374 -3.43 -26.02 19.03
N LYS A 375 -2.75 -26.52 18.00
CA LYS A 375 -1.28 -26.57 17.91
C LYS A 375 -0.78 -25.34 17.17
N SER A 376 0.30 -24.74 17.66
CA SER A 376 0.87 -23.53 17.07
C SER A 376 1.45 -23.84 15.70
N ALA A 377 0.97 -23.15 14.67
CA ALA A 377 1.54 -23.15 13.32
C ALA A 377 2.55 -22.00 13.14
N SER A 378 2.94 -21.33 14.22
CA SER A 378 3.84 -20.16 14.26
C SER A 378 4.90 -20.35 15.34
N TYR A 379 6.14 -19.94 15.04
CA TYR A 379 7.31 -19.99 15.91
C TYR A 379 7.94 -18.60 16.01
N ARG A 380 8.56 -18.28 17.15
CA ARG A 380 9.36 -17.06 17.31
C ARG A 380 10.72 -17.26 16.66
N MET A 381 11.18 -16.30 15.87
CA MET A 381 12.53 -16.34 15.26
C MET A 381 13.64 -16.40 16.32
N ASP A 382 13.43 -15.73 17.46
CA ASP A 382 14.40 -15.68 18.57
C ASP A 382 14.60 -17.06 19.25
N GLU A 383 13.69 -18.01 19.04
CA GLU A 383 13.72 -19.36 19.63
C GLU A 383 14.19 -20.42 18.62
N GLN A 384 14.66 -20.00 17.45
CA GLN A 384 15.09 -20.90 16.39
C GLN A 384 16.60 -21.10 16.44
N ASP A 385 17.05 -22.28 16.90
CA ASP A 385 18.40 -22.77 16.61
C ASP A 385 18.48 -23.14 15.13
N LEU A 386 18.63 -22.12 14.27
CA LEU A 386 18.83 -22.33 12.85
C LEU A 386 20.19 -23.01 12.64
N THR A 387 20.20 -24.08 11.85
CA THR A 387 21.44 -24.81 11.51
C THR A 387 22.43 -23.94 10.74
N ASP A 388 21.93 -22.92 10.02
CA ASP A 388 22.73 -21.94 9.28
C ASP A 388 22.34 -20.52 9.71
N PRO A 389 23.32 -19.64 9.98
CA PRO A 389 23.05 -18.25 10.32
C PRO A 389 22.42 -17.52 9.13
N VAL A 390 21.27 -16.87 9.35
CA VAL A 390 20.55 -16.11 8.32
C VAL A 390 20.94 -14.64 8.40
N TRP A 391 21.43 -14.09 7.27
CA TRP A 391 21.65 -12.66 7.13
C TRP A 391 20.31 -11.92 7.03
N CYS A 392 20.00 -11.12 8.04
CA CYS A 392 18.82 -10.26 8.10
C CYS A 392 19.16 -9.00 8.92
N PRO A 393 19.73 -7.94 8.30
CA PRO A 393 20.16 -6.74 9.01
C PRO A 393 18.98 -5.99 9.66
N TYR A 394 17.75 -6.26 9.21
CA TYR A 394 16.51 -5.71 9.75
C TYR A 394 16.06 -6.33 11.08
N LEU A 395 16.65 -7.45 11.51
CA LEU A 395 16.42 -8.01 12.85
C LEU A 395 17.14 -7.19 13.94
N LEU A 396 18.15 -6.41 13.55
CA LEU A 396 18.87 -5.54 14.46
C LEU A 396 18.06 -4.27 14.76
N LEU A 397 18.30 -3.68 15.93
CA LEU A 397 17.81 -2.33 16.25
C LEU A 397 18.25 -1.33 15.16
N PRO A 398 17.44 -0.32 14.81
CA PRO A 398 17.74 0.59 13.71
C PRO A 398 19.14 1.22 13.77
N ARG A 399 19.62 1.57 14.97
CA ARG A 399 20.97 2.10 15.19
C ARG A 399 22.07 1.08 14.88
N ALA A 400 21.87 -0.17 15.27
CA ALA A 400 22.78 -1.29 15.01
C ALA A 400 22.81 -1.69 13.53
N ALA A 401 21.66 -1.63 12.84
CA ALA A 401 21.58 -1.83 11.40
C ALA A 401 22.33 -0.71 10.64
N LEU A 402 22.21 0.55 11.08
CA LEU A 402 22.94 1.68 10.51
C LEU A 402 24.45 1.58 10.75
N THR A 403 24.89 1.17 11.94
CA THR A 403 26.33 0.95 12.21
C THR A 403 26.89 -0.17 11.34
N LEU A 404 26.13 -1.26 11.16
CA LEU A 404 26.50 -2.37 10.29
C LEU A 404 26.60 -1.92 8.83
N LYS A 405 25.63 -1.14 8.35
CA LYS A 405 25.64 -0.54 7.00
C LYS A 405 26.84 0.37 6.80
N ALA A 406 27.09 1.28 7.75
CA ALA A 406 28.24 2.18 7.69
C ALA A 406 29.56 1.41 7.70
N PHE A 407 29.70 0.40 8.57
CA PHE A 407 30.90 -0.44 8.64
C PHE A 407 31.18 -1.18 7.32
N LEU A 408 30.16 -1.80 6.72
CA LEU A 408 30.31 -2.54 5.47
C LEU A 408 30.59 -1.63 4.26
N LEU A 409 29.95 -0.46 4.19
CA LEU A 409 30.16 0.50 3.10
C LEU A 409 31.53 1.19 3.18
N LEU A 410 32.18 1.19 4.35
CA LEU A 410 33.32 2.04 4.64
C LEU A 410 34.58 1.29 5.07
N GLN A 411 34.78 0.08 4.59
CA GLN A 411 36.07 -0.60 4.78
C GLN A 411 37.26 -0.13 3.89
N PRO A 412 37.30 1.01 3.16
CA PRO A 412 38.51 1.36 2.41
C PRO A 412 39.57 2.14 3.21
N TRP A 413 39.45 2.29 4.54
CA TRP A 413 40.52 2.89 5.37
C TRP A 413 41.55 1.89 5.90
N SER A 414 41.31 0.58 5.72
CA SER A 414 42.27 -0.48 5.98
C SER A 414 42.66 -1.13 4.65
N ASP A 415 43.97 -1.29 4.39
CA ASP A 415 44.47 -2.04 3.23
C ASP A 415 44.05 -3.53 3.28
N THR A 416 43.54 -4.00 4.43
CA THR A 416 42.99 -5.33 4.68
C THR A 416 41.53 -5.25 5.14
N PHE A 417 40.64 -5.98 4.48
CA PHE A 417 39.23 -6.10 4.87
C PHE A 417 39.10 -6.94 6.16
N THR A 418 38.60 -6.35 7.24
CA THR A 418 38.44 -7.02 8.55
C THR A 418 36.97 -7.05 8.95
N MET A 419 36.39 -8.23 9.13
CA MET A 419 34.98 -8.40 9.56
C MET A 419 34.78 -8.32 11.08
N ASP A 420 35.74 -7.74 11.81
CA ASP A 420 35.70 -7.65 13.27
C ASP A 420 35.20 -6.26 13.71
N ILE A 421 34.08 -6.24 14.44
CA ILE A 421 33.47 -5.00 14.99
C ILE A 421 34.11 -4.63 16.34
N THR A 422 35.08 -5.42 16.82
CA THR A 422 35.73 -5.22 18.13
C THR A 422 36.24 -3.79 18.32
N HIS A 423 36.75 -3.15 17.26
CA HIS A 423 37.26 -1.78 17.24
C HIS A 423 36.20 -0.67 17.19
N VAL A 424 34.91 -1.00 17.03
CA VAL A 424 33.82 -0.01 17.02
C VAL A 424 33.31 0.23 18.44
N ASP A 425 33.40 1.49 18.88
CA ASP A 425 32.86 1.97 20.16
C ASP A 425 31.33 2.11 20.05
N TYR A 426 30.60 1.01 20.24
CA TYR A 426 29.15 1.02 20.33
C TYR A 426 28.73 1.28 21.79
N LYS A 427 28.10 2.43 22.05
CA LYS A 427 27.79 2.91 23.42
C LYS A 427 26.64 2.19 24.13
N GLU A 428 25.84 1.39 23.41
CA GLU A 428 24.64 0.73 23.95
C GLU A 428 24.88 -0.78 24.07
N LYS A 429 24.77 -1.34 25.29
CA LYS A 429 24.78 -2.79 25.64
C LYS A 429 25.64 -3.73 24.77
N ASP A 430 26.68 -4.34 25.36
CA ASP A 430 27.58 -5.30 24.68
C ASP A 430 26.87 -6.47 23.99
N GLU A 431 25.69 -6.88 24.48
CA GLU A 431 24.83 -7.90 23.86
C GLU A 431 24.47 -7.58 22.39
N ILE A 432 24.23 -6.30 22.08
CA ILE A 432 23.89 -5.86 20.72
C ILE A 432 25.11 -5.96 19.80
N LYS A 433 26.31 -5.68 20.33
CA LYS A 433 27.56 -5.83 19.58
C LYS A 433 27.81 -7.29 19.18
N GLY A 434 27.45 -8.23 20.06
CA GLY A 434 27.44 -9.67 19.75
C GLY A 434 26.53 -10.02 18.58
N LEU A 435 25.28 -9.54 18.58
CA LEU A 435 24.33 -9.77 17.49
C LEU A 435 24.80 -9.20 16.14
N ILE A 436 25.44 -8.02 16.14
CA ILE A 436 25.98 -7.45 14.91
C ILE A 436 27.15 -8.31 14.39
N GLN A 437 28.00 -8.85 15.26
CA GLN A 437 29.09 -9.73 14.89
C GLN A 437 28.57 -11.08 14.35
N GLU A 438 27.52 -11.65 14.94
CA GLU A 438 26.85 -12.86 14.42
C GLU A 438 26.31 -12.63 12.99
N GLN A 439 25.68 -11.48 12.76
CA GLN A 439 25.23 -11.09 11.42
C GLN A 439 26.40 -10.94 10.45
N LEU A 440 27.54 -10.33 10.83
CA LEU A 440 28.73 -10.30 9.97
C LEU A 440 29.32 -11.68 9.68
N ASN A 441 29.36 -12.56 10.68
CA ASN A 441 29.86 -13.92 10.52
C ASN A 441 29.02 -14.70 9.50
N SER A 442 27.72 -14.41 9.38
CA SER A 442 26.85 -14.99 8.34
C SER A 442 27.23 -14.59 6.91
N LEU A 443 27.80 -13.38 6.72
CA LEU A 443 28.25 -12.89 5.41
C LEU A 443 29.60 -13.44 4.96
N SER A 444 30.42 -13.93 5.91
CA SER A 444 31.81 -14.35 5.69
C SER A 444 32.00 -15.34 4.53
N LYS A 445 31.01 -16.19 4.25
CA LYS A 445 31.07 -17.16 3.14
C LYS A 445 30.96 -16.53 1.74
N TYR A 446 30.35 -15.35 1.61
CA TYR A 446 30.02 -14.75 0.30
C TYR A 446 30.97 -13.63 -0.15
N VAL A 447 31.59 -12.92 0.79
CA VAL A 447 32.33 -11.67 0.53
C VAL A 447 33.71 -11.89 -0.10
N TYR A 448 34.39 -13.02 0.15
CA TYR A 448 35.76 -13.27 -0.36
C TYR A 448 35.86 -13.45 -1.89
N SER A 449 34.73 -13.52 -2.62
CA SER A 449 34.72 -14.00 -4.01
C SER A 449 34.67 -12.93 -5.12
N GLN A 450 34.47 -11.63 -4.84
CA GLN A 450 34.24 -10.66 -5.93
C GLN A 450 34.99 -9.33 -5.85
N THR A 451 35.75 -9.06 -6.92
CA THR A 451 36.42 -7.80 -7.30
C THR A 451 35.47 -6.85 -8.05
N ARG A 452 34.32 -6.51 -7.45
CA ARG A 452 33.38 -5.49 -7.98
C ARG A 452 33.31 -4.29 -7.04
N PRO A 453 32.92 -3.09 -7.50
CA PRO A 453 32.85 -1.91 -6.64
C PRO A 453 32.01 -2.20 -5.39
N HIS A 454 32.70 -2.21 -4.25
CA HIS A 454 32.24 -2.75 -2.98
C HIS A 454 30.89 -2.18 -2.53
N SER A 455 30.59 -0.92 -2.86
CA SER A 455 29.35 -0.24 -2.47
C SER A 455 28.08 -0.88 -3.04
N LEU A 456 28.08 -1.31 -4.31
CA LEU A 456 26.89 -1.88 -4.96
C LEU A 456 26.47 -3.23 -4.39
N PHE A 457 27.44 -4.06 -3.99
CA PHE A 457 27.18 -5.37 -3.41
C PHE A 457 26.53 -5.25 -2.02
N PHE A 458 27.09 -4.40 -1.15
CA PHE A 458 26.52 -4.18 0.17
C PHE A 458 25.14 -3.53 0.10
N ILE A 459 24.91 -2.61 -0.83
CA ILE A 459 23.58 -2.02 -1.02
C ILE A 459 22.54 -3.07 -1.44
N ARG A 460 22.91 -4.04 -2.28
CA ARG A 460 22.04 -5.18 -2.60
C ARG A 460 21.75 -6.06 -1.38
N LEU A 461 22.72 -6.22 -0.47
CA LEU A 461 22.54 -6.99 0.77
C LEU A 461 21.58 -6.32 1.76
N PHE A 462 21.54 -4.98 1.80
CA PHE A 462 20.56 -4.26 2.62
C PHE A 462 19.19 -4.15 1.94
N GLY A 463 19.10 -4.22 0.61
CA GLY A 463 17.81 -4.18 -0.09
C GLY A 463 17.16 -2.79 -0.14
N ASP A 464 17.92 -1.73 0.14
CA ASP A 464 17.44 -0.35 0.01
C ASP A 464 17.23 0.00 -1.46
N GLU A 465 15.98 -0.03 -1.92
CA GLU A 465 15.61 0.18 -3.33
C GLU A 465 16.13 1.53 -3.87
N SER A 466 16.03 2.59 -3.06
CA SER A 466 16.49 3.93 -3.45
C SER A 466 18.01 4.01 -3.65
N ASP A 467 18.78 3.34 -2.79
CA ASP A 467 20.24 3.26 -2.91
C ASP A 467 20.63 2.41 -4.13
N LEU A 468 19.94 1.29 -4.33
CA LEU A 468 20.22 0.39 -5.44
C LEU A 468 20.01 1.08 -6.79
N GLN A 469 18.88 1.78 -6.96
CA GLN A 469 18.58 2.53 -8.18
C GLN A 469 19.60 3.65 -8.42
N PHE A 470 19.92 4.43 -7.38
CA PHE A 470 20.91 5.51 -7.48
C PHE A 470 22.28 5.00 -7.91
N TRP A 471 22.83 3.99 -7.22
CA TRP A 471 24.17 3.51 -7.50
C TRP A 471 24.28 2.72 -8.81
N THR A 472 23.22 2.04 -9.23
CA THR A 472 23.18 1.36 -10.54
C THR A 472 23.28 2.38 -11.67
N VAL A 473 22.50 3.47 -11.59
CA VAL A 473 22.52 4.55 -12.58
C VAL A 473 23.80 5.36 -12.51
N ALA A 474 24.27 5.70 -11.30
CA ALA A 474 25.49 6.46 -11.09
C ALA A 474 26.72 5.71 -11.61
N ALA A 475 26.88 4.42 -11.32
CA ALA A 475 28.02 3.64 -11.80
C ALA A 475 28.07 3.56 -13.33
N HIS A 476 26.93 3.32 -13.98
CA HIS A 476 26.82 3.29 -15.43
C HIS A 476 27.26 4.63 -16.06
N TYR A 477 26.70 5.74 -15.58
CA TYR A 477 26.99 7.05 -16.15
C TYR A 477 28.39 7.55 -15.81
N ILE A 478 28.88 7.35 -14.59
CA ILE A 478 30.26 7.70 -14.23
C ILE A 478 31.25 6.96 -15.14
N GLN A 479 31.03 5.67 -15.40
CA GLN A 479 31.90 4.87 -16.26
C GLN A 479 31.78 5.25 -17.75
N SER A 480 30.57 5.48 -18.25
CA SER A 480 30.32 5.94 -19.62
C SER A 480 30.94 7.31 -19.91
N PHE A 481 30.79 8.27 -18.99
CA PHE A 481 31.42 9.59 -19.10
C PHE A 481 32.94 9.56 -18.91
N ALA A 482 33.47 8.65 -18.10
CA ALA A 482 34.92 8.46 -17.98
C ALA A 482 35.55 7.93 -19.29
N GLN A 483 34.86 7.01 -19.96
CA GLN A 483 35.29 6.44 -21.24
C GLN A 483 35.26 7.47 -22.38
N SER A 484 34.28 8.39 -22.39
CA SER A 484 34.22 9.44 -23.41
C SER A 484 35.30 10.52 -23.25
N CYS A 485 35.83 10.71 -22.04
CA CYS A 485 36.93 11.64 -21.75
C CYS A 485 38.34 11.09 -22.05
N GLN A 486 38.52 9.79 -22.30
CA GLN A 486 39.82 9.18 -22.66
C GLN A 486 39.78 8.52 -24.06
N PRO A 487 39.96 9.28 -25.16
CA PRO A 487 39.98 8.69 -26.51
C PRO A 487 41.31 8.00 -26.87
N ASN A 488 42.40 8.24 -26.13
CA ASN A 488 43.75 7.78 -26.50
C ASN A 488 44.31 6.76 -25.50
N ARG A 489 43.95 5.49 -25.68
CA ARG A 489 44.85 4.38 -25.36
C ARG A 489 45.01 3.57 -26.64
N SER A 490 46.10 3.83 -27.36
CA SER A 490 46.50 3.10 -28.56
C SER A 490 46.50 1.59 -28.27
N VAL A 491 45.64 0.86 -28.96
CA VAL A 491 45.70 -0.60 -29.04
C VAL A 491 47.02 -0.97 -29.70
N PRO A 492 47.91 -1.77 -29.07
CA PRO A 492 49.08 -2.31 -29.75
C PRO A 492 48.62 -3.25 -30.88
N GLU A 493 49.06 -2.98 -32.11
CA GLU A 493 48.76 -3.80 -33.28
C GLU A 493 49.25 -5.24 -33.07
N GLY A 494 48.35 -6.22 -33.20
CA GLY A 494 48.74 -7.64 -33.26
C GLY A 494 47.92 -8.65 -32.47
N GLN A 495 46.67 -8.35 -32.06
CA GLN A 495 45.75 -9.37 -31.55
C GLN A 495 44.37 -9.25 -32.21
N THR A 496 43.83 -10.39 -32.63
CA THR A 496 42.47 -10.57 -33.14
C THR A 496 41.43 -9.98 -32.17
N PRO A 497 40.28 -9.47 -32.65
CA PRO A 497 39.28 -8.85 -31.80
C PRO A 497 38.62 -9.92 -30.92
N ALA A 498 39.22 -10.21 -29.77
CA ALA A 498 38.53 -10.84 -28.66
C ALA A 498 37.43 -9.88 -28.22
N GLU A 499 36.20 -10.41 -28.15
CA GLU A 499 34.98 -9.71 -27.74
C GLU A 499 35.27 -8.76 -26.57
N GLY A 500 35.29 -7.45 -26.86
CA GLY A 500 35.37 -6.43 -25.83
C GLY A 500 34.19 -6.56 -24.86
N PRO A 501 34.33 -6.12 -23.59
CA PRO A 501 33.22 -6.19 -22.63
C PRO A 501 32.03 -5.44 -23.22
N GLN A 502 30.94 -6.18 -23.49
CA GLN A 502 29.70 -5.66 -24.06
C GLN A 502 29.34 -4.34 -23.37
N SER A 503 29.03 -3.29 -24.14
CA SER A 503 28.56 -2.01 -23.62
C SER A 503 27.36 -2.26 -22.72
N SER A 504 27.59 -2.24 -21.41
CA SER A 504 26.62 -2.63 -20.39
C SER A 504 25.56 -1.53 -20.29
N HIS A 505 24.60 -1.51 -21.20
CA HIS A 505 23.48 -0.56 -21.13
C HIS A 505 22.69 -0.78 -19.83
N LEU A 506 22.06 0.30 -19.32
CA LEU A 506 21.15 0.20 -18.19
C LEU A 506 20.03 -0.80 -18.47
N ASP A 507 19.72 -1.61 -17.45
CA ASP A 507 18.67 -2.62 -17.52
C ASP A 507 17.29 -1.99 -17.79
N ILE A 508 16.42 -2.76 -18.42
CA ILE A 508 15.09 -2.39 -18.96
C ILE A 508 14.22 -1.66 -17.93
N CYS A 509 14.46 -1.90 -16.63
CA CYS A 509 13.76 -1.29 -15.51
C CYS A 509 13.91 0.23 -15.43
N HIS A 510 14.91 0.82 -16.11
CA HIS A 510 15.25 2.23 -15.98
C HIS A 510 14.73 3.12 -17.13
N ASP A 511 13.92 2.58 -18.06
CA ASP A 511 13.20 3.25 -19.16
C ASP A 511 13.79 4.63 -19.60
N ILE A 512 13.30 5.74 -19.03
CA ILE A 512 13.61 7.12 -19.44
C ILE A 512 15.07 7.51 -19.17
N LEU A 513 15.74 6.80 -18.25
CA LEU A 513 17.12 7.03 -17.85
C LEU A 513 18.12 6.36 -18.78
N CYS A 514 17.69 5.64 -19.82
CA CYS A 514 18.60 5.05 -20.80
C CYS A 514 19.09 6.09 -21.83
N GLU A 515 20.16 5.74 -22.54
CA GLU A 515 20.65 6.52 -23.69
C GLU A 515 19.59 6.61 -24.80
N ASN A 516 19.53 7.74 -25.51
CA ASN A 516 18.45 8.03 -26.46
C ASN A 516 18.36 6.97 -27.59
N SER A 517 19.50 6.51 -28.10
CA SER A 517 19.58 5.53 -29.19
C SER A 517 19.09 4.14 -28.76
N PHE A 518 19.51 3.68 -27.57
CA PHE A 518 19.06 2.43 -26.99
C PHE A 518 17.57 2.49 -26.64
N PHE A 519 17.12 3.60 -26.03
CA PHE A 519 15.72 3.81 -25.68
C PHE A 519 14.81 3.76 -26.91
N GLN A 520 15.17 4.44 -27.99
CA GLN A 520 14.39 4.41 -29.23
C GLN A 520 14.25 3.00 -29.82
N ARG A 521 15.36 2.24 -29.88
CA ARG A 521 15.36 0.85 -30.36
C ARG A 521 14.47 -0.05 -29.48
N PHE A 522 14.58 0.10 -28.17
CA PHE A 522 13.78 -0.66 -27.21
C PHE A 522 12.27 -0.34 -27.32
N GLN A 523 11.91 0.94 -27.46
CA GLN A 523 10.50 1.32 -27.65
C GLN A 523 9.94 0.74 -28.96
N LEU A 524 10.74 0.72 -30.04
CA LEU A 524 10.36 0.07 -31.29
C LEU A 524 10.13 -1.44 -31.13
N GLU A 525 10.99 -2.12 -30.38
CA GLU A 525 10.85 -3.55 -30.10
C GLU A 525 9.60 -3.86 -29.26
N ARG A 526 9.31 -3.03 -28.25
CA ARG A 526 8.07 -3.13 -27.46
C ARG A 526 6.83 -3.01 -28.32
N VAL A 527 6.81 -2.06 -29.26
CA VAL A 527 5.67 -1.88 -30.17
C VAL A 527 5.51 -3.07 -31.10
N ARG A 528 6.61 -3.61 -31.66
CA ARG A 528 6.58 -4.84 -32.47
C ARG A 528 6.00 -6.03 -31.70
N LEU A 529 6.37 -6.20 -30.43
CA LEU A 529 5.80 -7.25 -29.58
C LEU A 529 4.30 -7.06 -29.32
N GLN A 530 3.84 -5.83 -29.15
CA GLN A 530 2.42 -5.51 -29.00
C GLN A 530 1.66 -5.73 -30.31
N GLU A 531 2.30 -5.45 -31.45
CA GLU A 531 1.75 -5.64 -32.77
C GLU A 531 1.46 -7.11 -33.09
N VAL A 532 2.33 -8.03 -32.64
CA VAL A 532 2.13 -9.48 -32.78
C VAL A 532 0.97 -9.99 -31.92
N LYS A 533 0.65 -9.30 -30.82
CA LYS A 533 -0.40 -9.69 -29.86
C LYS A 533 -1.73 -8.95 -30.05
N ARG A 534 -1.94 -8.29 -31.20
CA ARG A 534 -3.17 -7.53 -31.48
C ARG A 534 -4.39 -8.46 -31.53
N SER A 535 -5.42 -8.14 -30.75
CA SER A 535 -6.70 -8.86 -30.72
C SER A 535 -7.93 -7.96 -30.90
N SER A 536 -7.80 -6.65 -30.65
CA SER A 536 -8.88 -5.67 -30.81
C SER A 536 -8.45 -4.46 -31.62
N TYR A 537 -9.41 -3.76 -32.20
CA TYR A 537 -9.17 -2.52 -32.94
C TYR A 537 -8.52 -1.43 -32.05
N GLU A 538 -8.91 -1.32 -30.78
CA GLU A 538 -8.28 -0.36 -29.85
C GLU A 538 -6.78 -0.63 -29.65
N HIS A 539 -6.37 -1.91 -29.66
CA HIS A 539 -4.96 -2.29 -29.62
C HIS A 539 -4.24 -1.90 -30.91
N THR A 540 -4.85 -2.12 -32.07
CA THR A 540 -4.30 -1.69 -33.37
C THR A 540 -4.12 -0.18 -33.43
N LYS A 541 -5.12 0.59 -32.98
CA LYS A 541 -5.06 2.06 -32.91
C LYS A 541 -3.94 2.55 -32.01
N LYS A 542 -3.79 1.98 -30.81
CA LYS A 542 -2.68 2.34 -29.89
C LYS A 542 -1.30 2.02 -30.46
N CYS A 543 -1.16 0.89 -31.18
CA CYS A 543 0.09 0.54 -31.86
C CYS A 543 0.41 1.53 -33.00
N ALA A 544 -0.59 1.86 -33.83
CA ALA A 544 -0.42 2.84 -34.91
C ALA A 544 -0.03 4.22 -34.37
N ASP A 545 -0.68 4.70 -33.29
CA ASP A 545 -0.35 5.96 -32.65
C ASP A 545 1.09 5.97 -32.09
N GLN A 546 1.55 4.88 -31.49
CA GLN A 546 2.93 4.76 -30.98
C GLN A 546 3.97 4.72 -32.10
N LEU A 547 3.70 4.02 -33.20
CA LEU A 547 4.58 3.99 -34.37
C LEU A 547 4.74 5.38 -35.02
N LEU A 548 3.65 6.15 -35.08
CA LEU A 548 3.69 7.53 -35.59
C LEU A 548 4.57 8.43 -34.70
N LEU A 549 4.47 8.28 -33.38
CA LEU A 549 5.35 9.00 -32.45
C LEU A 549 6.82 8.56 -32.53
N LEU A 550 7.09 7.29 -32.86
CA LEU A 550 8.43 6.72 -33.06
C LEU A 550 9.05 7.08 -34.42
N GLY A 551 8.27 7.69 -35.32
CA GLY A 551 8.70 8.08 -36.66
C GLY A 551 8.65 6.95 -37.70
N GLN A 552 8.01 5.81 -37.40
CA GLN A 552 7.78 4.72 -38.36
C GLN A 552 6.45 4.92 -39.09
N THR A 553 6.41 5.88 -40.00
CA THR A 553 5.21 6.26 -40.76
C THR A 553 4.69 5.13 -41.65
N ASP A 554 5.57 4.40 -42.32
CA ASP A 554 5.19 3.38 -43.31
C ASP A 554 4.42 2.22 -42.68
N ARG A 555 4.91 1.70 -41.55
CA ARG A 555 4.23 0.61 -40.83
C ARG A 555 2.94 1.09 -40.17
N ALA A 556 2.91 2.33 -39.66
CA ALA A 556 1.70 2.91 -39.09
C ALA A 556 0.58 3.04 -40.14
N VAL A 557 0.91 3.46 -41.36
CA VAL A 557 -0.05 3.55 -42.48
C VAL A 557 -0.62 2.17 -42.82
N GLN A 558 0.22 1.13 -42.87
CA GLN A 558 -0.24 -0.24 -43.10
C GLN A 558 -1.27 -0.68 -42.04
N LEU A 559 -1.00 -0.41 -40.76
CA LEU A 559 -1.92 -0.75 -39.67
C LEU A 559 -3.24 0.04 -39.71
N LEU A 560 -3.23 1.30 -40.16
CA LEU A 560 -4.45 2.11 -40.30
C LEU A 560 -5.33 1.58 -41.43
N LEU A 561 -4.74 1.09 -42.53
CA LEU A 561 -5.45 0.51 -43.67
C LEU A 561 -5.96 -0.93 -43.42
N GLU A 562 -5.45 -1.63 -42.41
CA GLU A 562 -5.97 -2.95 -41.96
C GLU A 562 -7.34 -2.85 -41.26
N THR A 563 -7.86 -1.64 -41.02
CA THR A 563 -9.15 -1.42 -40.36
C THR A 563 -10.31 -1.92 -41.24
N SER A 564 -11.22 -2.71 -40.69
CA SER A 564 -12.40 -3.20 -41.43
C SER A 564 -13.38 -2.06 -41.76
N ALA A 565 -14.04 -2.16 -42.92
CA ALA A 565 -15.02 -1.17 -43.38
C ALA A 565 -16.25 -1.06 -42.45
N ASP A 566 -16.57 -2.12 -41.69
CA ASP A 566 -17.68 -2.15 -40.74
C ASP A 566 -17.43 -1.28 -39.49
N ASN A 567 -16.20 -0.82 -39.28
CA ASN A 567 -15.84 -0.03 -38.11
C ASN A 567 -16.11 1.46 -38.35
N SER A 568 -16.81 2.11 -37.40
CA SER A 568 -17.08 3.55 -37.38
C SER A 568 -15.87 4.46 -37.64
N SER A 569 -14.66 3.99 -37.31
CA SER A 569 -13.42 4.76 -37.44
C SER A 569 -12.68 4.57 -38.78
N TYR A 570 -13.17 3.70 -39.68
CA TYR A 570 -12.55 3.38 -40.98
C TYR A 570 -12.27 4.62 -41.84
N TYR A 571 -13.25 5.52 -41.95
CA TYR A 571 -13.10 6.75 -42.72
C TYR A 571 -12.04 7.68 -42.13
N CYS A 572 -12.01 7.82 -40.80
CA CYS A 572 -11.04 8.66 -40.10
C CYS A 572 -9.62 8.11 -40.22
N ASP A 573 -9.44 6.80 -40.13
CA ASP A 573 -8.13 6.15 -40.24
C ASP A 573 -7.59 6.19 -41.68
N SER A 574 -8.47 6.06 -42.67
CA SER A 574 -8.12 6.24 -44.09
C SER A 574 -7.64 7.67 -44.38
N LEU A 575 -8.35 8.69 -43.87
CA LEU A 575 -7.93 10.09 -43.99
C LEU A 575 -6.61 10.36 -43.24
N LYS A 576 -6.43 9.79 -42.05
CA LYS A 576 -5.16 9.88 -41.31
C LYS A 576 -4.01 9.24 -42.09
N ALA A 577 -4.22 8.08 -42.70
CA ALA A 577 -3.22 7.43 -43.54
C ALA A 577 -2.83 8.31 -44.75
N CYS A 578 -3.81 8.91 -45.44
CA CYS A 578 -3.56 9.87 -46.52
C CYS A 578 -2.81 11.12 -46.05
N LEU A 579 -3.15 11.62 -44.85
CA LEU A 579 -2.46 12.77 -44.28
C LEU A 579 -0.99 12.42 -43.97
N VAL A 580 -0.72 11.28 -43.32
CA VAL A 580 0.64 10.85 -42.96
C VAL A 580 1.54 10.70 -44.19
N THR A 581 1.02 10.19 -45.32
CA THR A 581 1.81 10.00 -46.55
C THR A 581 2.07 11.31 -47.32
N THR A 582 1.22 12.33 -47.17
CA THR A 582 1.30 13.59 -47.94
C THR A 582 2.14 14.69 -47.28
N ILE A 583 2.33 14.61 -45.96
CA ILE A 583 2.96 15.67 -45.12
C ILE A 583 4.43 15.96 -45.47
N THR A 584 5.14 15.03 -46.09
CA THR A 584 6.60 15.12 -46.28
C THR A 584 7.04 16.13 -47.35
N SER A 585 6.12 16.85 -48.03
CA SER A 585 6.46 17.54 -49.28
C SER A 585 6.12 19.04 -49.42
N SER A 586 5.31 19.67 -48.55
CA SER A 586 4.94 21.10 -48.77
C SER A 586 4.84 21.97 -47.51
N GLY A 587 5.54 23.11 -47.50
CA GLY A 587 5.55 24.08 -46.39
C GLY A 587 4.18 24.70 -46.00
N PRO A 588 3.28 25.04 -46.96
CA PRO A 588 1.94 25.52 -46.64
C PRO A 588 1.10 24.49 -45.87
N SER A 589 1.20 23.20 -46.22
CA SER A 589 0.48 22.13 -45.52
C SER A 589 0.94 22.00 -44.06
N GLN A 590 2.24 22.11 -43.79
CA GLN A 590 2.79 22.09 -42.42
C GLN A 590 2.25 23.24 -41.56
N SER A 591 2.05 24.42 -42.14
CA SER A 591 1.50 25.58 -41.44
C SER A 591 0.03 25.37 -41.06
N THR A 592 -0.78 24.83 -41.97
CA THR A 592 -2.17 24.48 -41.70
C THR A 592 -2.28 23.37 -40.65
N ILE A 593 -1.43 22.33 -40.72
CA ILE A 593 -1.40 21.25 -39.73
C ILE A 593 -1.01 21.77 -38.35
N LYS A 594 -0.03 22.67 -38.28
CA LYS A 594 0.33 23.32 -37.01
C LYS A 594 -0.85 24.06 -36.40
N LEU A 595 -1.61 24.81 -37.22
CA LEU A 595 -2.80 25.55 -36.76
C LEU A 595 -3.89 24.59 -36.25
N VAL A 596 -4.19 23.53 -37.00
CA VAL A 596 -5.13 22.49 -36.58
C VAL A 596 -4.69 21.82 -35.28
N ALA A 597 -3.40 21.47 -35.17
CA ALA A 597 -2.84 20.86 -33.96
C ALA A 597 -2.97 21.79 -32.73
N THR A 598 -2.67 23.08 -32.88
CA THR A 598 -2.82 24.06 -31.78
C THR A 598 -4.27 24.22 -31.36
N ASN A 599 -5.22 24.22 -32.30
CA ASN A 599 -6.65 24.30 -32.00
C ASN A 599 -7.14 23.02 -31.28
N MET A 600 -6.68 21.84 -31.71
CA MET A 600 -6.99 20.58 -31.03
C MET A 600 -6.46 20.54 -29.59
N ILE A 601 -5.24 21.04 -29.36
CA ILE A 601 -4.66 21.14 -28.02
C ILE A 601 -5.49 22.09 -27.14
N ALA A 602 -5.88 23.25 -27.67
CA ALA A 602 -6.71 24.21 -26.95
C ALA A 602 -8.08 23.63 -26.54
N ASN A 603 -8.68 22.78 -27.38
CA ASN A 603 -9.96 22.11 -27.12
C ASN A 603 -9.84 20.82 -26.28
N GLY A 604 -8.70 20.58 -25.62
CA GLY A 604 -8.51 19.45 -24.71
C GLY A 604 -8.11 18.12 -25.39
N LYS A 605 -7.92 18.09 -26.71
CA LYS A 605 -7.43 16.91 -27.45
C LYS A 605 -5.91 16.91 -27.61
N LEU A 606 -5.21 16.91 -26.48
CA LEU A 606 -3.74 17.02 -26.41
C LEU A 606 -3.01 15.92 -27.19
N ALA A 607 -3.49 14.67 -27.12
CA ALA A 607 -2.82 13.52 -27.73
C ALA A 607 -2.76 13.60 -29.27
N GLU A 608 -3.88 13.97 -29.89
CA GLU A 608 -4.01 14.08 -31.35
C GLU A 608 -3.22 15.29 -31.88
N GLY A 609 -3.27 16.42 -31.17
CA GLY A 609 -2.49 17.60 -31.53
C GLY A 609 -0.98 17.37 -31.43
N VAL A 610 -0.51 16.67 -30.40
CA VAL A 610 0.91 16.29 -30.26
C VAL A 610 1.36 15.39 -31.41
N GLN A 611 0.53 14.41 -31.80
CA GLN A 611 0.82 13.51 -32.92
C GLN A 611 0.99 14.30 -34.23
N LEU A 612 0.11 15.26 -34.51
CA LEU A 612 0.21 16.14 -35.68
C LEU A 612 1.49 17.00 -35.66
N LEU A 613 1.87 17.54 -34.50
CA LEU A 613 3.13 18.29 -34.36
C LEU A 613 4.37 17.40 -34.58
N CYS A 614 4.31 16.14 -34.18
CA CYS A 614 5.40 15.17 -34.42
C CYS A 614 5.56 14.79 -35.90
N LEU A 615 4.47 14.82 -36.68
CA LEU A 615 4.48 14.53 -38.12
C LEU A 615 5.13 15.66 -38.94
N ILE A 616 5.03 16.91 -38.49
CA ILE A 616 5.65 18.08 -39.14
C ILE A 616 7.07 18.39 -38.62
N ASP A 617 7.70 17.43 -37.93
CA ASP A 617 9.01 17.58 -37.27
C ASP A 617 9.12 18.76 -36.29
N LYS A 618 7.99 19.17 -35.69
CA LYS A 618 7.94 20.17 -34.60
C LYS A 618 7.76 19.51 -33.23
N ALA A 619 8.50 18.43 -32.99
CA ALA A 619 8.45 17.66 -31.74
C ALA A 619 8.88 18.49 -30.50
N ALA A 620 9.75 19.50 -30.67
CA ALA A 620 10.19 20.37 -29.58
C ALA A 620 9.04 21.25 -29.06
N ASP A 621 8.22 21.81 -29.97
CA ASP A 621 7.01 22.56 -29.62
C ASP A 621 5.98 21.63 -28.95
N ALA A 622 5.84 20.40 -29.46
CA ALA A 622 4.95 19.40 -28.85
C ALA A 622 5.34 19.07 -27.40
N CYS A 623 6.64 18.95 -27.11
CA CYS A 623 7.14 18.76 -25.75
C CYS A 623 6.80 19.96 -24.84
N ARG A 624 6.90 21.20 -25.35
CA ARG A 624 6.52 22.41 -24.58
C ARG A 624 5.04 22.39 -24.22
N TYR A 625 4.16 22.08 -25.17
CA TYR A 625 2.72 21.95 -24.88
C TYR A 625 2.44 20.83 -23.86
N LEU A 626 3.09 19.68 -23.97
CA LEU A 626 2.95 18.62 -22.96
C LEU A 626 3.38 19.10 -21.56
N GLN A 627 4.46 19.89 -21.46
CA GLN A 627 4.91 20.47 -20.19
C GLN A 627 3.91 21.49 -19.62
N THR A 628 3.31 22.36 -20.45
CA THR A 628 2.33 23.36 -19.99
C THR A 628 1.04 22.73 -19.48
N TYR A 629 0.62 21.60 -20.05
CA TYR A 629 -0.57 20.85 -19.62
C TYR A 629 -0.29 19.82 -18.50
N GLY A 630 0.93 19.78 -17.94
CA GLY A 630 1.28 18.92 -16.81
C GLY A 630 1.65 17.47 -17.18
N GLU A 631 1.73 17.13 -18.45
CA GLU A 631 2.05 15.78 -18.97
C GLU A 631 3.56 15.55 -19.12
N TRP A 632 4.30 15.74 -18.02
CA TRP A 632 5.77 15.74 -18.01
C TRP A 632 6.42 14.40 -18.41
N ASN A 633 5.84 13.27 -17.98
CA ASN A 633 6.37 11.94 -18.32
C ASN A 633 6.28 11.67 -19.82
N ARG A 634 5.18 12.12 -20.45
CA ARG A 634 4.96 11.98 -21.89
C ARG A 634 5.89 12.91 -22.68
N ALA A 635 6.16 14.11 -22.16
CA ALA A 635 7.15 15.03 -22.74
C ALA A 635 8.57 14.43 -22.69
N ALA A 636 8.98 13.85 -21.55
CA ALA A 636 10.28 13.21 -21.39
C ALA A 636 10.44 12.00 -22.33
N TRP A 637 9.40 11.17 -22.46
CA TRP A 637 9.38 10.04 -23.40
C TRP A 637 9.52 10.52 -24.85
N LEU A 638 8.74 11.53 -25.26
CA LEU A 638 8.79 12.05 -26.63
C LEU A 638 10.14 12.68 -26.96
N ALA A 639 10.71 13.43 -26.01
CA ALA A 639 12.01 14.04 -26.14
C ALA A 639 13.11 13.00 -26.37
N LYS A 640 13.07 11.88 -25.64
CA LYS A 640 14.03 10.77 -25.80
C LYS A 640 13.92 10.07 -27.15
N VAL A 641 12.73 10.04 -27.75
CA VAL A 641 12.44 9.29 -28.98
C VAL A 641 12.68 10.09 -30.26
N ARG A 642 12.30 11.38 -30.28
CA ARG A 642 12.31 12.19 -31.52
C ARG A 642 13.31 13.35 -31.52
N LEU A 643 13.71 13.86 -30.36
CA LEU A 643 14.60 15.03 -30.30
C LEU A 643 16.07 14.64 -30.36
N SER A 644 16.89 15.60 -30.78
CA SER A 644 18.35 15.49 -30.69
C SER A 644 18.81 15.36 -29.22
N PRO A 645 20.01 14.81 -28.95
CA PRO A 645 20.54 14.68 -27.60
C PRO A 645 20.59 16.02 -26.84
N ALA A 646 20.93 17.11 -27.54
CA ALA A 646 20.98 18.45 -26.97
C ALA A 646 19.59 18.96 -26.55
N GLU A 647 18.61 18.93 -27.46
CA GLU A 647 17.25 19.40 -27.17
C GLU A 647 16.54 18.54 -26.12
N SER A 648 16.76 17.22 -26.17
CA SER A 648 16.23 16.31 -25.16
C SER A 648 16.81 16.60 -23.76
N SER A 649 18.08 16.99 -23.68
CA SER A 649 18.71 17.40 -22.42
C SER A 649 18.01 18.60 -21.78
N ASP A 650 17.59 19.58 -22.59
CA ASP A 650 16.92 20.78 -22.10
C ASP A 650 15.49 20.51 -21.62
N VAL A 651 14.76 19.63 -22.31
CA VAL A 651 13.43 19.17 -21.86
C VAL A 651 13.54 18.45 -20.52
N LEU A 652 14.55 17.59 -20.35
CA LEU A 652 14.78 16.83 -19.12
C LEU A 652 15.29 17.71 -17.96
N LYS A 653 16.08 18.75 -18.22
CA LYS A 653 16.46 19.75 -17.19
C LYS A 653 15.23 20.45 -16.62
N ARG A 654 14.31 20.93 -17.48
CA ARG A 654 13.04 21.53 -17.03
C ARG A 654 12.18 20.54 -16.25
N TRP A 655 12.17 19.27 -16.66
CA TRP A 655 11.47 18.23 -15.93
C TRP A 655 12.09 17.98 -14.55
N ALA A 656 13.42 17.94 -14.43
CA ALA A 656 14.11 17.80 -13.15
C ALA A 656 13.79 18.98 -12.20
N GLU A 657 13.74 20.21 -12.72
CA GLU A 657 13.35 21.40 -11.95
C GLU A 657 11.89 21.30 -11.45
N HIS A 658 10.97 20.87 -12.33
CA HIS A 658 9.57 20.63 -11.94
C HIS A 658 9.44 19.53 -10.87
N LEU A 659 10.21 18.44 -10.98
CA LEU A 659 10.24 17.38 -9.96
C LEU A 659 10.77 17.88 -8.61
N CYS A 660 11.64 18.89 -8.62
CA CYS A 660 12.17 19.53 -7.41
C CYS A 660 11.24 20.60 -6.81
N SER A 661 10.18 21.00 -7.54
CA SER A 661 9.22 21.98 -7.05
C SER A 661 8.53 21.51 -5.77
N PRO A 662 8.13 22.43 -4.87
CA PRO A 662 7.51 22.07 -3.59
C PRO A 662 6.18 21.34 -3.75
N GLN A 663 5.51 21.50 -4.90
CA GLN A 663 4.22 20.86 -5.21
C GLN A 663 4.34 19.37 -5.51
N VAL A 664 5.44 18.95 -6.16
CA VAL A 664 5.65 17.55 -6.59
C VAL A 664 6.58 16.79 -5.66
N ASN A 665 7.66 17.44 -5.20
CA ASN A 665 8.63 16.94 -4.23
C ASN A 665 9.19 15.52 -4.53
N GLN A 666 9.35 15.16 -5.80
CA GLN A 666 9.92 13.88 -6.23
C GLN A 666 11.43 13.99 -6.49
N LYS A 667 12.17 14.46 -5.48
CA LYS A 667 13.59 14.82 -5.64
C LYS A 667 14.51 13.62 -5.92
N SER A 668 14.14 12.41 -5.48
CA SER A 668 14.88 11.17 -5.79
C SER A 668 14.90 10.86 -7.28
N LYS A 669 13.75 11.00 -7.96
CA LYS A 669 13.66 10.85 -9.42
C LYS A 669 14.40 11.97 -10.15
N ALA A 670 14.35 13.20 -9.64
CA ALA A 670 15.09 14.31 -10.22
C ALA A 670 16.61 14.06 -10.21
N ILE A 671 17.14 13.49 -9.12
CA ILE A 671 18.57 13.09 -9.04
C ILE A 671 18.92 12.08 -10.14
N LEU A 672 18.09 11.05 -10.36
CA LEU A 672 18.34 10.06 -11.41
C LEU A 672 18.33 10.68 -12.81
N VAL A 673 17.41 11.61 -13.06
CA VAL A 673 17.37 12.34 -14.34
C VAL A 673 18.64 13.17 -14.52
N LEU A 674 19.08 13.90 -13.49
CA LEU A 674 20.30 14.71 -13.55
C LEU A 674 21.58 13.87 -13.73
N LEU A 675 21.62 12.65 -13.16
CA LEU A 675 22.68 11.67 -13.42
C LEU A 675 22.72 11.28 -14.90
N SER A 676 21.56 11.01 -15.51
CA SER A 676 21.49 10.66 -16.93
C SER A 676 21.95 11.78 -17.87
N LEU A 677 21.90 13.03 -17.39
CA LEU A 677 22.34 14.22 -18.11
C LEU A 677 23.83 14.57 -17.86
N GLY A 678 24.55 13.80 -17.03
CA GLY A 678 25.93 14.09 -16.65
C GLY A 678 26.10 15.34 -15.77
N CYS A 679 25.01 15.88 -15.20
CA CYS A 679 25.04 17.07 -14.34
C CYS A 679 25.47 16.71 -12.90
N PHE A 680 26.65 16.11 -12.73
CA PHE A 680 27.12 15.55 -11.47
C PHE A 680 27.23 16.58 -10.32
N HIS A 681 27.54 17.84 -10.63
CA HIS A 681 27.62 18.91 -9.62
C HIS A 681 26.27 19.17 -8.94
N LYS A 682 25.20 19.35 -9.73
CA LYS A 682 23.84 19.55 -9.20
C LYS A 682 23.35 18.34 -8.39
N VAL A 683 23.74 17.13 -8.80
CA VAL A 683 23.43 15.90 -8.05
C VAL A 683 24.08 15.94 -6.66
N GLY A 684 25.37 16.30 -6.59
CA GLY A 684 26.08 16.45 -5.31
C GLY A 684 25.44 17.49 -4.39
N GLU A 685 25.09 18.66 -4.93
CA GLU A 685 24.39 19.73 -4.18
C GLU A 685 23.02 19.27 -3.67
N MET A 686 22.24 18.59 -4.51
CA MET A 686 20.93 18.09 -4.13
C MET A 686 21.02 17.02 -3.04
N LEU A 687 21.95 16.08 -3.16
CA LEU A 687 22.17 15.05 -2.14
C LEU A 687 22.61 15.67 -0.80
N HIS A 688 23.49 16.66 -0.84
CA HIS A 688 23.93 17.40 0.36
C HIS A 688 22.77 18.17 1.00
N SER A 689 21.96 18.88 0.21
CA SER A 689 20.78 19.60 0.70
C SER A 689 19.72 18.71 1.34
N MET A 690 19.62 17.45 0.89
CA MET A 690 18.73 16.43 1.46
C MET A 690 19.33 15.72 2.68
N ARG A 691 20.53 16.10 3.11
CA ARG A 691 21.27 15.49 4.23
C ARG A 691 21.64 14.02 4.02
N TYR A 692 21.74 13.57 2.77
CA TYR A 692 22.30 12.26 2.43
C TYR A 692 23.83 12.34 2.37
N PHE A 693 24.45 12.62 3.51
CA PHE A 693 25.89 12.90 3.61
C PHE A 693 26.75 11.70 3.18
N ASP A 694 26.30 10.49 3.51
CA ASP A 694 26.92 9.22 3.11
C ASP A 694 26.96 9.02 1.60
N ARG A 695 25.80 9.17 0.94
CA ARG A 695 25.69 9.07 -0.52
C ARG A 695 26.49 10.16 -1.22
N THR A 696 26.44 11.38 -0.69
CA THR A 696 27.14 12.54 -1.26
C THR A 696 28.66 12.33 -1.27
N ALA A 697 29.24 11.96 -0.13
CA ALA A 697 30.68 11.79 -0.01
C ALA A 697 31.22 10.65 -0.89
N LEU A 698 30.55 9.48 -0.87
CA LEU A 698 30.93 8.34 -1.69
C LEU A 698 30.75 8.63 -3.19
N PHE A 699 29.69 9.35 -3.57
CA PHE A 699 29.44 9.73 -4.96
C PHE A 699 30.52 10.69 -5.48
N ILE A 700 30.88 11.71 -4.69
CA ILE A 700 31.96 12.63 -5.02
C ILE A 700 33.29 11.89 -5.17
N GLU A 701 33.61 10.96 -4.26
CA GLU A 701 34.82 10.13 -4.36
C GLU A 701 34.83 9.30 -5.65
N ALA A 702 33.71 8.69 -6.01
CA ALA A 702 33.59 7.95 -7.27
C ALA A 702 33.82 8.85 -8.49
N CYS A 703 33.21 10.04 -8.53
CA CYS A 703 33.43 11.01 -9.61
C CYS A 703 34.90 11.43 -9.73
N LEU A 704 35.59 11.66 -8.60
CA LEU A 704 37.01 12.02 -8.58
C LEU A 704 37.91 10.88 -9.08
N LYS A 705 37.63 9.62 -8.70
CA LYS A 705 38.40 8.44 -9.13
C LYS A 705 38.31 8.18 -10.62
N TYR A 706 37.14 8.40 -11.23
CA TYR A 706 36.89 8.10 -12.65
C TYR A 706 37.05 9.33 -13.56
N GLY A 707 37.56 10.46 -13.06
CA GLY A 707 37.88 11.63 -13.87
C GLY A 707 36.66 12.33 -14.49
N SER A 708 35.46 12.14 -13.92
CA SER A 708 34.24 12.79 -14.41
C SER A 708 34.33 14.28 -14.11
N SER A 709 34.22 15.11 -15.15
CA SER A 709 34.41 16.56 -15.06
C SER A 709 33.40 17.24 -14.14
N LEU A 710 33.77 17.46 -12.87
CA LEU A 710 33.18 18.48 -11.99
C LEU A 710 33.59 19.88 -12.49
N THR A 711 33.39 20.19 -13.77
CA THR A 711 33.73 21.49 -14.37
C THR A 711 32.70 22.52 -14.01
N THR A 712 32.93 23.19 -12.88
CA THR A 712 32.71 24.64 -12.67
C THR A 712 33.55 25.06 -11.46
N ALA A 713 33.89 26.34 -11.32
CA ALA A 713 34.87 26.88 -10.36
C ALA A 713 34.49 26.79 -8.85
N SER A 714 33.38 26.15 -8.50
CA SER A 714 32.85 25.96 -7.13
C SER A 714 33.03 24.57 -6.47
N PRO A 715 33.84 23.60 -6.96
CA PRO A 715 33.73 22.22 -6.48
C PRO A 715 34.42 22.03 -5.13
N HIS A 716 35.51 22.77 -4.83
CA HIS A 716 36.28 22.60 -3.60
C HIS A 716 35.48 22.89 -2.33
N LYS A 717 34.57 23.87 -2.36
CA LYS A 717 33.72 24.19 -1.19
C LYS A 717 32.68 23.08 -0.92
N LEU A 718 32.03 22.57 -1.97
CA LEU A 718 31.07 21.48 -1.86
C LEU A 718 31.74 20.18 -1.39
N ILE A 719 32.87 19.83 -2.00
CA ILE A 719 33.65 18.62 -1.67
C ILE A 719 34.09 18.67 -0.20
N GLY A 720 34.68 19.80 0.23
CA GLY A 720 35.08 20.00 1.62
C GLY A 720 33.91 19.89 2.60
N ALA A 721 32.81 20.60 2.34
CA ALA A 721 31.62 20.55 3.20
C ALA A 721 31.00 19.15 3.29
N ALA A 722 30.86 18.45 2.15
CA ALA A 722 30.31 17.11 2.11
C ALA A 722 31.15 16.09 2.90
N PHE A 723 32.49 16.15 2.77
CA PHE A 723 33.39 15.27 3.50
C PHE A 723 33.41 15.56 5.02
N VAL A 724 33.33 16.83 5.42
CA VAL A 724 33.23 17.24 6.83
C VAL A 724 31.92 16.76 7.45
N ASP A 725 30.78 17.00 6.80
CA ASP A 725 29.48 16.60 7.32
C ASP A 725 29.36 15.06 7.40
N TYR A 726 29.99 14.36 6.46
CA TYR A 726 30.08 12.92 6.53
C TYR A 726 30.97 12.44 7.70
N ALA A 727 32.13 13.07 7.93
CA ALA A 727 32.98 12.76 9.08
C ALA A 727 32.24 13.01 10.42
N LYS A 728 31.42 14.06 10.51
CA LYS A 728 30.54 14.32 11.67
C LYS A 728 29.50 13.21 11.87
N LEU A 729 28.91 12.70 10.79
CA LEU A 729 27.98 11.58 10.85
C LEU A 729 28.66 10.32 11.40
N LEU A 730 29.85 9.97 10.89
CA LEU A 730 30.63 8.82 11.36
C LEU A 730 31.01 8.94 12.85
N ARG A 731 31.40 10.15 13.28
CA ARG A 731 31.65 10.45 14.69
C ARG A 731 30.42 10.20 15.57
N SER A 732 29.22 10.57 15.10
CA SER A 732 27.97 10.34 15.85
C SER A 732 27.61 8.85 15.99
N ILE A 733 28.01 8.04 15.00
CA ILE A 733 27.77 6.60 14.93
C ILE A 733 28.79 5.82 15.79
N GLY A 734 29.96 6.40 16.09
CA GLY A 734 31.03 5.79 16.90
C GLY A 734 32.21 5.27 16.07
N LEU A 735 32.24 5.54 14.76
CA LEU A 735 33.31 5.12 13.85
C LEU A 735 34.42 6.19 13.79
N LYS A 736 35.33 6.18 14.77
CA LYS A 736 36.39 7.19 14.93
C LYS A 736 37.42 7.17 13.78
N GLN A 737 37.93 6.00 13.41
CA GLN A 737 38.95 5.87 12.35
C GLN A 737 38.43 6.38 11.00
N GLY A 738 37.19 6.03 10.65
CA GLY A 738 36.53 6.55 9.45
C GLY A 738 36.34 8.07 9.49
N ALA A 739 35.95 8.64 10.64
CA ALA A 739 35.81 10.08 10.79
C ALA A 739 37.15 10.83 10.54
N VAL A 740 38.28 10.30 11.01
CA VAL A 740 39.61 10.88 10.79
C VAL A 740 39.99 10.87 9.30
N LEU A 741 39.76 9.75 8.60
CA LEU A 741 40.10 9.64 7.17
C LEU A 741 39.28 10.60 6.29
N TRP A 742 37.97 10.74 6.55
CA TRP A 742 37.15 11.67 5.76
C TRP A 742 37.44 13.13 6.10
N ALA A 743 37.81 13.42 7.35
CA ALA A 743 38.24 14.76 7.75
C ALA A 743 39.60 15.16 7.12
N SER A 744 40.55 14.22 7.00
CA SER A 744 41.83 14.50 6.31
C SER A 744 41.64 14.74 4.80
N ARG A 745 40.72 13.99 4.16
CA ARG A 745 40.35 14.20 2.75
C ARG A 745 39.64 15.53 2.49
N ALA A 746 39.01 16.13 3.50
CA ALA A 746 38.36 17.43 3.38
C ALA A 746 39.36 18.62 3.33
N GLY A 747 40.65 18.39 3.57
CA GLY A 747 41.68 19.42 3.53
C GLY A 747 41.45 20.50 4.59
N GLU A 748 41.44 21.78 4.18
CA GLU A 748 41.33 22.91 5.11
C GLU A 748 40.00 22.96 5.87
N ALA A 749 38.90 22.53 5.24
CA ALA A 749 37.59 22.49 5.88
C ALA A 749 37.50 21.45 7.02
N GLY A 750 38.39 20.43 7.00
CA GLY A 750 38.42 19.35 7.97
C GLY A 750 39.37 19.57 9.16
N LYS A 751 40.21 20.61 9.14
CA LYS A 751 41.24 20.87 10.17
C LYS A 751 40.64 20.97 11.57
N GLU A 752 39.58 21.76 11.75
CA GLU A 752 38.88 21.91 13.04
C GLU A 752 38.37 20.57 13.60
N LEU A 753 37.83 19.71 12.72
CA LEU A 753 37.29 18.42 13.13
C LEU A 753 38.40 17.39 13.44
N LEU A 754 39.54 17.47 12.75
CA LEU A 754 40.74 16.68 13.08
C LEU A 754 41.33 17.09 14.44
N ASP A 755 41.36 18.39 14.72
CA ASP A 755 41.83 18.91 16.01
C ASP A 755 40.91 18.46 17.16
N GLU A 756 39.58 18.50 16.96
CA GLU A 756 38.61 17.97 17.94
C GLU A 756 38.72 16.46 18.16
N LEU A 757 39.00 15.68 17.11
CA LEU A 757 39.15 14.22 17.19
C LEU A 757 40.45 13.82 17.89
N SER A 758 41.54 14.55 17.65
CA SER A 758 42.85 14.31 18.27
C SER A 758 42.95 14.81 19.73
N GLN A 759 42.25 15.89 20.09
CA GLN A 759 42.21 16.38 21.49
C GLN A 759 41.58 15.38 22.47
N LYS A 760 40.64 14.55 22.01
CA LYS A 760 40.06 13.49 22.85
C LYS A 760 41.02 12.33 23.13
N GLU A 761 41.99 12.06 22.25
CA GLU A 761 43.03 11.06 22.52
C GLU A 761 43.98 11.53 23.64
N LYS A 762 44.27 12.83 23.70
CA LYS A 762 45.10 13.43 24.77
C LYS A 762 44.42 13.55 26.14
N MET A 763 43.10 13.37 26.22
CA MET A 763 42.37 13.33 27.50
C MET A 763 42.07 11.91 28.00
N VAL A 764 42.31 10.89 27.16
CA VAL A 764 42.05 9.47 27.48
C VAL A 764 43.36 8.70 27.77
N LEU A 765 44.50 9.21 27.31
CA LEU A 765 45.83 8.92 27.85
C LEU A 765 46.08 9.80 29.07
#